data_AF-A0A956M0F2-F1
#
_entry.id   AF-A0A956M0F2-F1
#
_cell.length_a   1.000
_cell.length_b   1.000
_cell.length_c   1.000
_cell.angle_alpha   90.00
_cell.angle_beta   90.00
_cell.angle_gamma   90.00
#
_symmetry.space_group_name_H-M   'P 1'
#
loop_
_entity.id
_entity.type
_entity.pdbx_description
1 polymer ?
#
loop_
_entity_poly.entity_id
_entity_poly.type
_entity_poly.pdbx_seq_one_letter_code
_entity_poly.pdbx_strand_id
1 'polypeptide(L)'
;MRPSHSPGATLPFGAIRGIAVVATGIVAVRIVATRIVAVAVVAIAVVATRPPAVHAAFPTTPMTVIDGTQDGAELGWSVATAGDVNGDGYSDVIAGEIHYSGANGTNSGRAKLFLGGPGGPDAVADWSVEGSAGSQFGYCVAPAGDVNGDGYADVLVGAPYLSNGSAAEGRAYLFLGGSGGLSVSPAWTFESNQADANCGYSVGTAGDVNGDGYDDVIVGAKGYTNTQSHQGRVYVFHGGAGGLGGSPAQTLNGIAADDAFGFSVSTAGDVNADGYADILIGAPYQNVLFGPPNGGAVWCFHGSASGVDSGLDWIYQGSQENEYLGSSVALAGDANGDGYSDILIGAVGWDGAQNDAGRVLFFRGGVGGLESSPLRTYQGTQLAEALGNSVAPCGDVNGDGYADIVLGEPNRDIDQPDEGAVLAYYGSVLGPPSTAFALIHPSVANSGLGFSVQTAGDVDGDGFSDLIAGAPFFDNGHFNRGRILIYRGGADLYMLASGFEAQANSAGARLGTSVAYVDANGDGYSDLLVGAPQYDGTGTWLGRSYCWYGGPDGASTGSPWIVAGVDDGLQLGSAICSAGDTDGDGYEDVLVSGPGFNHGISNQGIVYLYRGSAAGLAATPSWSAAGGEAVAGYGTDVASAGDVNGDGFGDVVVGMPLHDSPRDADAGGVVLYFGSPTGLTTTGKIVFEADQATAHAGFSVASCDVNGDGYSDVLCGAPDYDDGQTGEGVVFVYYGNPVGVSTTPSQILQRNIGGAGFGYSVSSAGDVNADGYGDVIVGAPYVSPGGSASVYLGSPGGLGATPVFTYNASASVGGQFGDAVASCGDVNRDGYGDVVVGAPSYSGSQGRIFVFLGTATGVEFAYRFANEGSAAGDSYGTALAGAGDMDGDGFPDLAVGSPLFTNGQALEGLVSLYYGNRYPSGFDIAGIDVVPFQVRRDGSAPIALLGMSESSTGLQFGAYLRSPLGRADVRLDWDMEPLGSPGWVDLRTAPQWYDSGPTGGAGIGSRIHFQGVIEGLQAGELYHWRMRTRTRSPFFPHSPWISIPGNAATEGDLRMHGAPADAPEITQLEDGLRIESIRPNPSPHGASIRFRMPTAGAIGLDVHDVAGRRVASLGEKTLEAGMHTVDWDGRDGEGRPLSSGVYFLRLRMGEEETRARIVISR
;
A
#
# COMPACT_ATOMS: atom_id res chain seq x y z
N MET A 1 -57.42 45.90 -1.36
CA MET A 1 -58.58 46.07 -2.28
C MET A 1 -58.04 46.45 -3.65
N ARG A 2 -58.30 45.63 -4.68
CA ARG A 2 -58.01 46.00 -6.08
C ARG A 2 -59.03 47.06 -6.55
N PRO A 3 -58.79 47.77 -7.66
CA PRO A 3 -59.28 47.22 -8.92
C PRO A 3 -58.34 47.40 -10.13
N SER A 4 -58.49 46.43 -11.03
CA SER A 4 -58.05 46.34 -12.42
C SER A 4 -58.79 47.32 -13.35
N HIS A 5 -58.18 47.71 -14.48
CA HIS A 5 -58.79 47.59 -15.81
C HIS A 5 -57.78 47.89 -16.94
N SER A 6 -57.66 46.95 -17.87
CA SER A 6 -57.02 47.02 -19.20
C SER A 6 -58.11 46.90 -20.29
N PRO A 7 -57.93 47.43 -21.51
CA PRO A 7 -57.50 46.62 -22.68
C PRO A 7 -56.57 47.39 -23.67
N GLY A 8 -55.58 46.82 -24.38
CA GLY A 8 -55.64 45.84 -25.50
C GLY A 8 -55.97 46.59 -26.82
N ALA A 9 -55.21 46.61 -27.94
CA ALA A 9 -54.21 45.75 -28.58
C ALA A 9 -53.35 46.62 -29.57
N THR A 10 -52.26 46.25 -30.26
CA THR A 10 -51.84 45.02 -30.96
C THR A 10 -50.33 45.11 -31.32
N LEU A 11 -49.54 44.07 -31.02
CA LEU A 11 -48.32 43.66 -31.74
C LEU A 11 -48.22 42.14 -31.63
N PRO A 12 -47.90 41.38 -32.69
CA PRO A 12 -47.85 39.93 -32.58
C PRO A 12 -46.45 39.35 -32.76
N PHE A 13 -46.27 38.19 -32.11
CA PHE A 13 -45.27 37.12 -32.26
C PHE A 13 -43.83 37.41 -31.82
N GLY A 14 -43.17 36.56 -31.03
CA GLY A 14 -43.50 35.21 -30.55
C GLY A 14 -42.19 34.52 -30.15
N ALA A 15 -42.22 33.80 -29.02
CA ALA A 15 -41.08 33.21 -28.30
C ALA A 15 -40.39 32.03 -29.01
N ILE A 16 -39.22 31.57 -28.48
CA ILE A 16 -38.98 30.22 -27.89
C ILE A 16 -37.46 29.87 -27.82
N ARG A 17 -37.07 29.33 -26.65
CA ARG A 17 -36.02 28.35 -26.27
C ARG A 17 -34.79 28.09 -27.17
N GLY A 18 -33.64 27.98 -26.49
CA GLY A 18 -32.88 26.72 -26.42
C GLY A 18 -31.60 26.59 -27.25
N ILE A 19 -30.50 26.25 -26.53
CA ILE A 19 -29.35 25.42 -26.92
C ILE A 19 -28.37 25.97 -27.98
N ALA A 20 -27.10 25.61 -27.77
CA ALA A 20 -25.99 25.47 -28.71
C ALA A 20 -24.89 26.55 -28.69
N VAL A 21 -23.77 26.12 -28.08
CA VAL A 21 -22.36 26.40 -28.40
C VAL A 21 -22.12 26.51 -29.91
N VAL A 22 -21.38 27.54 -30.37
CA VAL A 22 -20.28 27.44 -31.37
C VAL A 22 -19.36 28.65 -31.21
N ALA A 23 -18.06 28.38 -31.17
CA ALA A 23 -16.93 29.29 -31.07
C ALA A 23 -16.83 30.34 -32.21
N THR A 24 -16.17 31.46 -31.94
CA THR A 24 -14.95 31.98 -32.63
C THR A 24 -14.80 33.50 -32.49
N GLY A 25 -13.56 33.96 -32.25
CA GLY A 25 -13.09 35.28 -32.68
C GLY A 25 -12.73 36.30 -31.59
N ILE A 26 -11.63 36.09 -30.86
CA ILE A 26 -10.96 37.19 -30.12
C ILE A 26 -10.17 38.06 -31.11
N VAL A 27 -10.44 39.35 -31.04
CA VAL A 27 -9.81 40.45 -31.77
C VAL A 27 -8.39 40.69 -31.25
N ALA A 28 -7.43 40.78 -32.18
CA ALA A 28 -6.02 41.02 -31.92
C ALA A 28 -5.74 42.40 -31.28
N VAL A 29 -4.95 42.41 -30.20
CA VAL A 29 -4.28 43.60 -29.68
C VAL A 29 -2.79 43.53 -30.05
N ARG A 30 -2.33 44.53 -30.80
CA ARG A 30 -0.92 44.72 -31.18
C ARG A 30 -0.10 45.14 -29.95
N ILE A 31 0.92 44.36 -29.60
CA ILE A 31 2.06 44.83 -28.80
C ILE A 31 3.33 44.75 -29.65
N VAL A 32 4.09 45.84 -29.59
CA VAL A 32 5.27 46.14 -30.42
C VAL A 32 6.48 45.30 -29.96
N ALA A 33 7.22 44.83 -30.96
CA ALA A 33 8.29 43.84 -30.88
C ALA A 33 9.52 44.25 -30.05
N THR A 34 10.11 43.28 -29.36
CA THR A 34 11.57 43.12 -29.27
C THR A 34 11.90 41.62 -29.25
N ARG A 35 12.84 41.20 -30.10
CA ARG A 35 13.09 39.83 -30.56
C ARG A 35 13.91 38.99 -29.57
N ILE A 36 13.37 37.84 -29.14
CA ILE A 36 14.12 36.58 -28.95
C ILE A 36 13.26 35.46 -29.55
N VAL A 37 13.88 34.58 -30.33
CA VAL A 37 13.24 33.55 -31.16
C VAL A 37 12.70 32.42 -30.27
N ALA A 38 11.39 32.19 -30.30
CA ALA A 38 10.75 30.97 -29.79
C ALA A 38 9.93 30.34 -30.94
N VAL A 39 10.26 29.09 -31.26
CA VAL A 39 9.46 28.21 -32.11
C VAL A 39 8.31 27.71 -31.24
N ALA A 40 7.08 28.12 -31.54
CA ALA A 40 5.90 27.71 -30.80
C ALA A 40 5.35 26.39 -31.37
N VAL A 41 5.42 25.34 -30.56
CA VAL A 41 4.58 24.14 -30.65
C VAL A 41 3.24 24.50 -30.01
N VAL A 42 2.14 24.32 -30.72
CA VAL A 42 0.79 24.50 -30.17
C VAL A 42 0.31 23.14 -29.64
N ALA A 43 0.38 22.96 -28.33
CA ALA A 43 -0.38 21.93 -27.63
C ALA A 43 -1.80 22.46 -27.38
N ILE A 44 -2.81 21.74 -27.87
CA ILE A 44 -4.21 21.94 -27.48
C ILE A 44 -4.49 20.93 -26.37
N ALA A 45 -4.53 21.41 -25.13
CA ALA A 45 -5.08 20.66 -24.01
C ALA A 45 -6.61 20.71 -24.07
N VAL A 46 -7.26 19.56 -24.24
CA VAL A 46 -8.67 19.37 -23.91
C VAL A 46 -8.69 18.73 -22.51
N VAL A 47 -8.94 19.54 -21.49
CA VAL A 47 -9.26 19.04 -20.15
C VAL A 47 -10.72 18.62 -20.17
N ALA A 48 -10.96 17.32 -20.22
CA ALA A 48 -12.26 16.73 -19.92
C ALA A 48 -12.47 16.77 -18.40
N THR A 49 -13.49 17.47 -17.94
CA THR A 49 -13.92 17.42 -16.54
C THR A 49 -14.64 16.09 -16.29
N ARG A 50 -13.94 15.08 -15.73
CA ARG A 50 -14.59 13.93 -15.09
C ARG A 50 -15.10 14.33 -13.69
N PRO A 51 -16.22 13.76 -13.21
CA PRO A 51 -16.57 13.81 -11.79
C PRO A 51 -15.50 13.08 -10.94
N PRO A 52 -15.34 13.44 -9.65
CA PRO A 52 -14.32 12.88 -8.78
C PRO A 52 -14.39 11.35 -8.75
N ALA A 53 -13.21 10.71 -8.72
CA ALA A 53 -13.09 9.26 -8.61
C ALA A 53 -13.84 8.75 -7.39
N VAL A 54 -14.47 7.58 -7.55
CA VAL A 54 -15.08 6.85 -6.45
C VAL A 54 -13.93 6.11 -5.76
N HIS A 55 -13.51 6.59 -4.59
CA HIS A 55 -12.59 5.87 -3.71
C HIS A 55 -13.21 4.52 -3.33
N ALA A 56 -12.42 3.46 -3.22
CA ALA A 56 -12.86 2.32 -2.43
C ALA A 56 -13.17 2.85 -1.03
N ALA A 57 -14.41 2.69 -0.57
CA ALA A 57 -14.83 3.33 0.67
C ALA A 57 -14.07 2.72 1.85
N PHE A 58 -13.38 3.56 2.63
CA PHE A 58 -13.03 3.27 4.02
C PHE A 58 -14.14 2.45 4.68
N PRO A 59 -13.82 1.32 5.32
CA PRO A 59 -14.84 0.41 5.82
C PRO A 59 -15.72 1.12 6.84
N THR A 60 -16.97 1.41 6.46
CA THR A 60 -17.96 1.99 7.38
C THR A 60 -18.52 0.95 8.35
N THR A 61 -18.05 -0.30 8.23
CA THR A 61 -18.29 -1.37 9.21
C THR A 61 -17.09 -1.41 10.18
N PRO A 62 -17.32 -1.28 11.49
CA PRO A 62 -16.25 -1.34 12.47
C PRO A 62 -15.62 -2.75 12.49
N MET A 63 -14.31 -2.81 12.70
CA MET A 63 -13.60 -4.06 12.94
C MET A 63 -13.90 -4.61 14.34
N THR A 64 -14.02 -3.71 15.32
CA THR A 64 -14.32 -4.03 16.72
C THR A 64 -15.42 -3.12 17.25
N VAL A 65 -16.37 -3.70 17.97
CA VAL A 65 -17.45 -2.98 18.67
C VAL A 65 -17.42 -3.37 20.14
N ILE A 66 -17.34 -2.38 21.02
CA ILE A 66 -17.27 -2.59 22.47
C ILE A 66 -18.43 -1.86 23.14
N ASP A 67 -19.36 -2.63 23.69
CA ASP A 67 -20.51 -2.10 24.42
C ASP A 67 -20.20 -1.99 25.92
N GLY A 68 -20.66 -0.91 26.55
CA GLY A 68 -20.59 -0.72 27.99
C GLY A 68 -21.37 -1.79 28.75
N THR A 69 -20.94 -2.08 29.97
CA THR A 69 -21.50 -3.19 30.77
C THR A 69 -22.45 -2.75 31.89
N GLN A 70 -22.47 -1.46 32.24
CA GLN A 70 -23.28 -0.90 33.34
C GLN A 70 -24.17 0.22 32.82
N ASP A 71 -25.46 0.16 33.14
CA ASP A 71 -26.43 1.19 32.80
C ASP A 71 -26.01 2.54 33.40
N GLY A 72 -25.96 3.58 32.56
CA GLY A 72 -25.60 4.94 32.92
C GLY A 72 -24.12 5.18 33.09
N ALA A 73 -23.25 4.22 32.74
CA ALA A 73 -21.80 4.38 32.89
C ALA A 73 -21.15 5.20 31.76
N GLU A 74 -21.81 5.31 30.61
CA GLU A 74 -21.42 6.16 29.48
C GLU A 74 -20.03 5.84 28.91
N LEU A 75 -19.77 4.56 28.58
CA LEU A 75 -18.54 4.15 27.88
C LEU A 75 -18.38 4.90 26.55
N GLY A 76 -17.19 5.43 26.30
CA GLY A 76 -16.92 6.23 25.10
C GLY A 76 -17.16 7.72 25.30
N TRP A 77 -17.31 8.18 26.55
CA TRP A 77 -17.27 9.60 26.88
C TRP A 77 -15.96 10.26 26.43
N SER A 78 -14.85 9.55 26.63
CA SER A 78 -13.54 9.88 26.07
C SER A 78 -12.91 8.61 25.52
N VAL A 79 -12.22 8.73 24.39
CA VAL A 79 -11.46 7.66 23.72
C VAL A 79 -10.13 8.22 23.24
N ALA A 80 -9.09 7.39 23.22
CA ALA A 80 -7.82 7.72 22.60
C ALA A 80 -7.04 6.45 22.22
N THR A 81 -6.09 6.56 21.29
CA THR A 81 -4.96 5.62 21.28
C THR A 81 -4.20 5.73 22.60
N ALA A 82 -3.74 4.60 23.10
CA ALA A 82 -2.80 4.50 24.20
C ALA A 82 -1.35 4.34 23.69
N GLY A 83 -1.13 4.27 22.37
CA GLY A 83 0.12 3.79 21.77
C GLY A 83 0.34 2.30 22.06
N ASP A 84 1.52 1.79 21.77
CA ASP A 84 1.91 0.42 22.15
C ASP A 84 2.40 0.43 23.61
N VAL A 85 1.50 0.18 24.56
CA VAL A 85 1.83 0.23 25.99
C VAL A 85 2.55 -1.03 26.46
N ASN A 86 2.58 -2.09 25.64
CA ASN A 86 3.04 -3.42 26.03
C ASN A 86 4.30 -3.89 25.23
N GLY A 87 4.66 -3.19 24.15
CA GLY A 87 5.80 -3.42 23.28
C GLY A 87 5.63 -4.57 22.28
N ASP A 88 4.40 -4.94 21.92
CA ASP A 88 4.10 -6.04 21.00
C ASP A 88 4.02 -5.64 19.52
N GLY A 89 4.13 -4.33 19.23
CA GLY A 89 4.10 -3.76 17.90
C GLY A 89 2.71 -3.37 17.41
N TYR A 90 1.66 -3.53 18.22
CA TYR A 90 0.31 -3.08 17.93
C TYR A 90 -0.04 -1.87 18.79
N SER A 91 -0.81 -0.93 18.23
CA SER A 91 -1.35 0.19 19.00
C SER A 91 -2.49 -0.30 19.89
N ASP A 92 -2.57 0.24 21.10
CA ASP A 92 -3.60 -0.06 22.08
C ASP A 92 -4.61 1.09 22.18
N VAL A 93 -5.80 0.82 22.75
CA VAL A 93 -6.85 1.84 22.88
C VAL A 93 -7.33 1.98 24.32
N ILE A 94 -7.57 3.22 24.75
CA ILE A 94 -8.10 3.55 26.08
C ILE A 94 -9.42 4.31 25.98
N ALA A 95 -10.34 4.04 26.90
CA ALA A 95 -11.60 4.75 27.00
C ALA A 95 -12.10 4.97 28.43
N GLY A 96 -12.90 6.04 28.59
CA GLY A 96 -13.52 6.45 29.83
C GLY A 96 -15.00 6.08 29.96
N GLU A 97 -15.41 5.75 31.19
CA GLU A 97 -16.78 5.57 31.66
C GLU A 97 -17.01 6.48 32.87
N ILE A 98 -17.41 7.73 32.63
CA ILE A 98 -17.35 8.78 33.66
C ILE A 98 -18.35 8.60 34.80
N HIS A 99 -19.44 7.90 34.54
CA HIS A 99 -20.52 7.68 35.51
C HIS A 99 -20.56 6.26 36.05
N TYR A 100 -19.51 5.47 35.75
CA TYR A 100 -19.33 4.17 36.37
C TYR A 100 -19.40 4.28 37.89
N SER A 101 -20.18 3.39 38.48
CA SER A 101 -20.41 3.28 39.92
C SER A 101 -20.03 1.88 40.36
N GLY A 102 -18.87 1.75 41.01
CA GLY A 102 -18.31 0.47 41.43
C GLY A 102 -18.11 0.37 42.94
N ALA A 103 -17.01 -0.26 43.33
CA ALA A 103 -16.70 -0.49 44.74
C ALA A 103 -16.32 0.80 45.47
N ASN A 104 -15.84 1.81 44.74
CA ASN A 104 -15.34 3.07 45.30
C ASN A 104 -16.43 4.13 45.44
N GLY A 105 -17.68 3.84 45.03
CA GLY A 105 -18.84 4.70 45.24
C GLY A 105 -19.57 5.08 43.95
N THR A 106 -20.54 5.98 44.06
CA THR A 106 -21.34 6.48 42.93
C THR A 106 -20.52 7.45 42.08
N ASN A 107 -20.64 7.35 40.76
CA ASN A 107 -19.92 8.17 39.78
C ASN A 107 -18.43 8.25 40.10
N SER A 108 -17.85 7.12 40.51
CA SER A 108 -16.42 7.03 40.73
C SER A 108 -15.65 7.23 39.44
N GLY A 109 -16.25 6.83 38.32
CA GLY A 109 -15.66 6.84 36.99
C GLY A 109 -14.66 5.69 36.83
N ARG A 110 -14.41 5.29 35.60
CA ARG A 110 -13.51 4.20 35.25
C ARG A 110 -12.79 4.47 33.93
N ALA A 111 -11.55 4.05 33.81
CA ALA A 111 -10.84 3.93 32.54
C ALA A 111 -10.58 2.47 32.21
N LYS A 112 -10.57 2.13 30.92
CA LYS A 112 -10.31 0.79 30.40
C LYS A 112 -9.35 0.85 29.21
N LEU A 113 -8.37 -0.04 29.20
CA LEU A 113 -7.45 -0.26 28.09
C LEU A 113 -7.80 -1.60 27.43
N PHE A 114 -7.71 -1.64 26.10
CA PHE A 114 -7.84 -2.84 25.27
C PHE A 114 -6.60 -2.94 24.40
N LEU A 115 -5.90 -4.08 24.47
CA LEU A 115 -4.67 -4.26 23.72
C LEU A 115 -4.94 -4.58 22.25
N GLY A 116 -4.10 -4.06 21.36
CA GLY A 116 -4.12 -4.35 19.92
C GLY A 116 -3.70 -5.79 19.59
N GLY A 117 -3.80 -6.16 18.32
CA GLY A 117 -3.37 -7.46 17.82
C GLY A 117 -3.83 -7.74 16.39
N PRO A 118 -3.41 -8.84 15.74
CA PRO A 118 -3.58 -9.09 14.29
C PRO A 118 -5.02 -9.04 13.71
N GLY A 119 -6.05 -8.97 14.57
CA GLY A 119 -7.46 -8.82 14.17
C GLY A 119 -8.13 -7.60 14.79
N GLY A 120 -7.34 -6.66 15.31
CA GLY A 120 -7.76 -5.57 16.19
C GLY A 120 -7.89 -6.00 17.66
N PRO A 121 -8.25 -5.06 18.54
CA PRO A 121 -8.38 -5.31 19.97
C PRO A 121 -9.59 -6.18 20.31
N ASP A 122 -9.47 -6.99 21.38
CA ASP A 122 -10.59 -7.75 21.96
C ASP A 122 -11.59 -6.80 22.65
N ALA A 123 -12.85 -7.20 22.72
CA ALA A 123 -13.89 -6.49 23.46
C ALA A 123 -13.73 -6.60 25.00
N VAL A 124 -12.82 -7.46 25.48
CA VAL A 124 -12.47 -7.57 26.91
C VAL A 124 -11.29 -6.66 27.23
N ALA A 125 -11.47 -5.76 28.20
CA ALA A 125 -10.40 -4.88 28.65
C ALA A 125 -9.30 -5.64 29.41
N ASP A 126 -8.05 -5.44 29.00
CA ASP A 126 -6.85 -5.99 29.66
C ASP A 126 -6.50 -5.25 30.94
N TRP A 127 -6.77 -3.94 30.97
CA TRP A 127 -6.57 -3.11 32.14
C TRP A 127 -7.78 -2.25 32.44
N SER A 128 -8.10 -2.09 33.72
CA SER A 128 -9.20 -1.23 34.14
C SER A 128 -9.00 -0.70 35.55
N VAL A 129 -9.16 0.61 35.72
CA VAL A 129 -9.01 1.31 37.00
C VAL A 129 -10.22 2.18 37.28
N GLU A 130 -10.75 2.05 38.51
CA GLU A 130 -11.87 2.85 39.03
C GLU A 130 -11.34 4.02 39.86
N GLY A 131 -11.95 5.19 39.70
CA GLY A 131 -11.65 6.39 40.48
C GLY A 131 -12.22 6.37 41.90
N SER A 132 -12.17 7.53 42.56
CA SER A 132 -12.85 7.74 43.85
C SER A 132 -14.28 8.23 43.64
N ALA A 133 -15.20 7.98 44.58
CA ALA A 133 -16.59 8.46 44.50
C ALA A 133 -16.72 9.92 44.03
N GLY A 134 -17.55 10.15 43.02
CA GLY A 134 -17.81 11.47 42.45
C GLY A 134 -16.64 12.10 41.68
N SER A 135 -15.51 11.39 41.51
CA SER A 135 -14.34 11.95 40.83
C SER A 135 -14.49 12.00 39.31
N GLN A 136 -15.39 11.18 38.76
CA GLN A 136 -15.55 10.96 37.31
C GLN A 136 -14.21 10.67 36.62
N PHE A 137 -13.41 9.76 37.21
CA PHE A 137 -12.16 9.29 36.61
C PHE A 137 -12.42 8.72 35.21
N GLY A 138 -11.55 9.05 34.25
CA GLY A 138 -11.79 8.76 32.83
C GLY A 138 -12.54 9.86 32.09
N TYR A 139 -12.67 11.05 32.68
CA TYR A 139 -13.32 12.20 32.02
C TYR A 139 -12.61 12.60 30.74
N CYS A 140 -11.28 12.59 30.77
CA CYS A 140 -10.42 12.77 29.61
C CYS A 140 -9.30 11.72 29.72
N VAL A 141 -9.11 10.95 28.65
CA VAL A 141 -8.00 10.02 28.47
C VAL A 141 -7.20 10.48 27.25
N ALA A 142 -5.88 10.35 27.30
CA ALA A 142 -5.00 10.77 26.22
C ALA A 142 -3.66 10.02 26.29
N PRO A 143 -2.95 9.86 25.15
CA PRO A 143 -1.57 9.43 25.18
C PRO A 143 -0.72 10.47 25.92
N ALA A 144 0.23 9.98 26.71
CA ALA A 144 1.28 10.81 27.30
C ALA A 144 2.54 10.84 26.41
N GLY A 145 2.66 9.90 25.46
CA GLY A 145 3.93 9.59 24.79
C GLY A 145 4.78 8.65 25.65
N ASP A 146 6.08 8.55 25.38
CA ASP A 146 7.04 7.88 26.26
C ASP A 146 7.71 8.93 27.16
N VAL A 147 7.07 9.23 28.30
CA VAL A 147 7.53 10.33 29.18
C VAL A 147 8.77 9.94 29.97
N ASN A 148 9.16 8.66 29.92
CA ASN A 148 10.21 8.07 30.74
C ASN A 148 11.39 7.48 29.93
N GLY A 149 11.23 7.37 28.61
CA GLY A 149 12.24 6.92 27.64
C GLY A 149 12.51 5.43 27.68
N ASP A 150 11.56 4.60 28.11
CA ASP A 150 11.72 3.15 28.18
C ASP A 150 11.26 2.39 26.92
N GLY A 151 10.71 3.11 25.94
CA GLY A 151 10.25 2.61 24.66
C GLY A 151 8.82 2.06 24.68
N TYR A 152 8.06 2.26 25.76
CA TYR A 152 6.64 1.91 25.83
C TYR A 152 5.81 3.18 25.92
N ALA A 153 4.62 3.16 25.32
CA ALA A 153 3.72 4.29 25.42
C ALA A 153 3.10 4.41 26.83
N ASP A 154 2.97 5.64 27.31
CA ASP A 154 2.38 5.99 28.60
C ASP A 154 1.04 6.71 28.43
N VAL A 155 0.20 6.70 29.46
CA VAL A 155 -1.20 7.17 29.38
C VAL A 155 -1.59 8.13 30.50
N LEU A 156 -2.31 9.20 30.14
CA LEU A 156 -2.89 10.16 31.07
C LEU A 156 -4.39 9.92 31.27
N VAL A 157 -4.85 10.12 32.51
CA VAL A 157 -6.28 10.08 32.86
C VAL A 157 -6.65 11.26 33.78
N GLY A 158 -7.73 11.95 33.43
CA GLY A 158 -8.31 13.05 34.20
C GLY A 158 -9.46 12.64 35.13
N ALA A 159 -9.54 13.27 36.30
CA ALA A 159 -10.66 13.19 37.24
C ALA A 159 -11.01 14.59 37.81
N PRO A 160 -11.65 15.46 37.01
CA PRO A 160 -11.79 16.89 37.31
C PRO A 160 -12.66 17.22 38.51
N TYR A 161 -13.44 16.27 39.03
CA TYR A 161 -14.36 16.50 40.15
C TYR A 161 -13.90 15.82 41.44
N LEU A 162 -12.70 15.24 41.45
CA LEU A 162 -12.09 14.73 42.67
C LEU A 162 -12.04 15.84 43.74
N SER A 163 -12.39 15.45 44.97
CA SER A 163 -12.25 16.30 46.15
C SER A 163 -11.31 15.64 47.17
N ASN A 164 -10.14 16.22 47.40
CA ASN A 164 -9.06 15.69 48.24
C ASN A 164 -8.50 16.76 49.20
N GLY A 165 -9.40 17.45 49.90
CA GLY A 165 -9.05 18.58 50.77
C GLY A 165 -9.72 19.88 50.33
N SER A 166 -9.93 20.05 49.02
CA SER A 166 -10.78 21.09 48.45
C SER A 166 -11.88 20.47 47.56
N ALA A 167 -13.04 21.12 47.47
CA ALA A 167 -14.13 20.62 46.64
C ALA A 167 -13.78 20.74 45.15
N ALA A 168 -13.96 19.67 44.37
CA ALA A 168 -13.75 19.64 42.93
C ALA A 168 -12.41 20.27 42.45
N GLU A 169 -11.33 20.07 43.22
CA GLU A 169 -10.00 20.57 42.84
C GLU A 169 -9.40 19.81 41.65
N GLY A 170 -9.87 18.57 41.44
CA GLY A 170 -9.52 17.71 40.33
C GLY A 170 -8.11 17.12 40.45
N ARG A 171 -7.85 16.08 39.66
CA ARG A 171 -6.55 15.42 39.59
C ARG A 171 -6.28 14.87 38.18
N ALA A 172 -5.02 14.96 37.76
CA ALA A 172 -4.48 14.20 36.63
C ALA A 172 -3.62 13.03 37.13
N TYR A 173 -3.65 11.91 36.40
CA TYR A 173 -2.94 10.68 36.70
C TYR A 173 -2.12 10.25 35.48
N LEU A 174 -0.91 9.75 35.71
CA LEU A 174 -0.08 9.09 34.70
C LEU A 174 0.06 7.61 35.05
N PHE A 175 -0.15 6.76 34.06
CA PHE A 175 0.11 5.33 34.11
C PHE A 175 1.18 5.02 33.08
N LEU A 176 2.28 4.40 33.53
CA LEU A 176 3.38 4.04 32.64
C LEU A 176 3.09 2.72 31.94
N GLY A 177 3.51 2.62 30.69
CA GLY A 177 3.62 1.40 29.91
C GLY A 177 4.76 0.51 30.40
N GLY A 178 4.89 -0.65 29.76
CA GLY A 178 5.96 -1.59 30.03
C GLY A 178 5.62 -2.98 29.50
N SER A 179 6.59 -3.89 29.52
CA SER A 179 6.44 -5.27 29.00
C SER A 179 5.26 -6.11 29.54
N GLY A 180 4.53 -5.64 30.56
CA GLY A 180 3.32 -6.26 31.09
C GLY A 180 2.06 -5.41 30.90
N GLY A 181 2.11 -4.37 30.08
CA GLY A 181 1.10 -3.32 29.94
C GLY A 181 1.06 -2.34 31.12
N LEU A 182 -0.03 -1.57 31.19
CA LEU A 182 -0.22 -0.54 32.22
C LEU A 182 -0.30 -1.12 33.64
N SER A 183 0.36 -0.44 34.59
CA SER A 183 0.16 -0.69 36.02
C SER A 183 -1.20 -0.19 36.51
N VAL A 184 -1.86 -0.90 37.43
CA VAL A 184 -3.10 -0.41 38.09
C VAL A 184 -2.85 0.71 39.11
N SER A 185 -1.60 0.91 39.53
CA SER A 185 -1.21 2.03 40.38
C SER A 185 -0.61 3.15 39.52
N PRO A 186 -1.06 4.41 39.66
CA PRO A 186 -0.51 5.52 38.92
C PRO A 186 0.94 5.76 39.34
N ALA A 187 1.81 6.03 38.37
CA ALA A 187 3.20 6.38 38.62
C ALA A 187 3.34 7.83 39.09
N TRP A 188 2.42 8.70 38.64
CA TRP A 188 2.41 10.10 39.01
C TRP A 188 0.97 10.63 39.10
N THR A 189 0.79 11.63 39.97
CA THR A 189 -0.49 12.33 40.13
C THR A 189 -0.26 13.81 40.43
N PHE A 190 -1.15 14.67 39.94
CA PHE A 190 -1.09 16.11 40.22
C PHE A 190 -2.46 16.72 40.49
N GLU A 191 -2.48 17.66 41.45
CA GLU A 191 -3.67 18.41 41.86
C GLU A 191 -3.30 19.90 41.96
N SER A 192 -4.24 20.77 41.54
CA SER A 192 -4.08 22.22 41.67
C SER A 192 -4.24 22.73 43.11
N ASN A 193 -4.81 21.92 44.00
CA ASN A 193 -5.11 22.24 45.39
C ASN A 193 -5.97 23.50 45.58
N GLN A 194 -6.90 23.74 44.65
CA GLN A 194 -7.84 24.86 44.71
C GLN A 194 -9.26 24.38 44.43
N ALA A 195 -10.20 24.80 45.28
CA ALA A 195 -11.61 24.46 45.09
C ALA A 195 -12.12 24.93 43.72
N ASP A 196 -12.92 24.07 43.07
CA ASP A 196 -13.57 24.28 41.78
C ASP A 196 -12.60 24.53 40.60
N ALA A 197 -11.30 24.25 40.78
CA ALA A 197 -10.31 24.43 39.72
C ALA A 197 -10.45 23.43 38.56
N ASN A 198 -11.05 22.26 38.81
CA ASN A 198 -11.22 21.17 37.86
C ASN A 198 -9.91 20.74 37.17
N CYS A 199 -8.84 20.52 37.93
CA CYS A 199 -7.58 20.03 37.37
C CYS A 199 -7.76 18.64 36.74
N GLY A 200 -7.19 18.43 35.55
CA GLY A 200 -7.41 17.20 34.77
C GLY A 200 -8.75 17.19 34.03
N TYR A 201 -9.34 18.36 33.78
CA TYR A 201 -10.52 18.46 32.90
C TYR A 201 -10.17 18.09 31.45
N SER A 202 -8.98 18.52 31.03
CA SER A 202 -8.33 18.10 29.79
C SER A 202 -6.88 17.71 30.11
N VAL A 203 -6.40 16.67 29.46
CA VAL A 203 -5.03 16.16 29.55
C VAL A 203 -4.56 15.77 28.16
N GLY A 204 -3.26 15.82 27.91
CA GLY A 204 -2.66 15.35 26.67
C GLY A 204 -1.13 15.36 26.74
N THR A 205 -0.50 14.73 25.75
CA THR A 205 0.92 14.98 25.46
C THR A 205 1.09 16.42 24.99
N ALA A 206 2.20 17.03 25.39
CA ALA A 206 2.68 18.28 24.84
C ALA A 206 3.66 18.04 23.67
N GLY A 207 4.04 16.78 23.41
CA GLY A 207 5.22 16.40 22.63
C GLY A 207 6.50 16.71 23.40
N ASP A 208 7.66 16.62 22.75
CA ASP A 208 8.94 17.05 23.32
C ASP A 208 9.10 18.58 23.17
N VAL A 209 8.54 19.37 24.09
CA VAL A 209 8.54 20.84 23.99
C VAL A 209 9.89 21.45 24.35
N ASN A 210 10.80 20.64 24.91
CA ASN A 210 12.11 21.09 25.35
C ASN A 210 13.30 20.48 24.56
N GLY A 211 13.03 19.54 23.65
CA GLY A 211 13.99 18.87 22.79
C GLY A 211 14.96 17.95 23.54
N ASP A 212 14.56 17.40 24.68
CA ASP A 212 15.40 16.52 25.51
C ASP A 212 15.24 15.02 25.21
N GLY A 213 14.33 14.68 24.29
CA GLY A 213 14.07 13.34 23.79
C GLY A 213 13.07 12.54 24.63
N TYR A 214 12.36 13.17 25.56
CA TYR A 214 11.27 12.57 26.32
C TYR A 214 9.97 13.33 26.03
N ASP A 215 8.84 12.61 25.98
CA ASP A 215 7.56 13.29 25.77
C ASP A 215 7.15 14.07 27.03
N ASP A 216 6.65 15.29 26.83
CA ASP A 216 6.15 16.16 27.87
C ASP A 216 4.62 16.10 27.96
N VAL A 217 4.03 16.59 29.04
CA VAL A 217 2.57 16.55 29.24
C VAL A 217 1.97 17.90 29.59
N ILE A 218 0.72 18.08 29.18
CA ILE A 218 -0.09 19.28 29.39
C ILE A 218 -1.39 18.94 30.13
N VAL A 219 -1.71 19.72 31.17
CA VAL A 219 -2.89 19.50 32.04
C VAL A 219 -3.69 20.78 32.18
N GLY A 220 -4.97 20.73 31.82
CA GLY A 220 -5.94 21.81 31.96
C GLY A 220 -6.66 21.83 33.30
N ALA A 221 -6.82 23.03 33.86
CA ALA A 221 -7.63 23.33 35.05
C ALA A 221 -8.54 24.52 34.73
N LYS A 222 -9.60 24.24 33.96
CA LYS A 222 -10.48 25.27 33.38
C LYS A 222 -11.12 26.21 34.40
N GLY A 223 -11.33 25.76 35.65
CA GLY A 223 -11.98 26.54 36.69
C GLY A 223 -11.00 27.33 37.56
N TYR A 224 -9.69 27.23 37.30
CA TYR A 224 -8.69 27.82 38.18
C TYR A 224 -8.82 29.35 38.25
N THR A 225 -8.76 29.86 39.47
CA THR A 225 -8.83 31.28 39.83
C THR A 225 -7.46 31.77 40.27
N ASN A 226 -6.94 32.81 39.62
CA ASN A 226 -5.70 33.48 40.02
C ASN A 226 -5.98 34.95 40.35
N THR A 227 -5.79 35.85 39.38
CA THR A 227 -6.08 37.28 39.50
C THR A 227 -7.52 37.64 39.13
N GLN A 228 -8.20 36.75 38.43
CA GLN A 228 -9.57 36.81 37.91
C GLN A 228 -10.28 35.48 38.25
N SER A 229 -11.59 35.52 38.48
CA SER A 229 -12.40 34.34 38.80
C SER A 229 -12.49 33.40 37.60
N HIS A 230 -12.24 32.11 37.80
CA HIS A 230 -12.33 31.05 36.78
C HIS A 230 -11.68 31.40 35.43
N GLN A 231 -10.57 32.15 35.46
CA GLN A 231 -9.82 32.47 34.25
C GLN A 231 -9.24 31.22 33.57
N GLY A 232 -9.09 30.13 34.34
CA GLY A 232 -8.49 28.89 33.87
C GLY A 232 -6.97 28.94 33.88
N ARG A 233 -6.37 27.76 33.88
CA ARG A 233 -4.93 27.56 33.94
C ARG A 233 -4.54 26.27 33.23
N VAL A 234 -3.36 26.28 32.66
CA VAL A 234 -2.69 25.10 32.11
C VAL A 234 -1.34 24.91 32.80
N TYR A 235 -0.97 23.64 33.01
CA TYR A 235 0.29 23.21 33.58
C TYR A 235 1.03 22.33 32.57
N VAL A 236 2.31 22.63 32.33
CA VAL A 236 3.20 21.81 31.49
C VAL A 236 4.23 21.14 32.37
N PHE A 237 4.45 19.86 32.18
CA PHE A 237 5.45 19.06 32.90
C PHE A 237 6.37 18.40 31.90
N HIS A 238 7.67 18.57 32.09
CA HIS A 238 8.63 17.89 31.24
C HIS A 238 8.79 16.42 31.65
N GLY A 239 8.97 15.56 30.65
CA GLY A 239 9.40 14.18 30.77
C GLY A 239 10.85 14.07 31.24
N GLY A 240 11.31 12.83 31.36
CA GLY A 240 12.69 12.52 31.68
C GLY A 240 12.86 11.10 32.20
N ALA A 241 14.10 10.64 32.34
CA ALA A 241 14.42 9.27 32.76
C ALA A 241 13.83 8.81 34.11
N GLY A 242 13.27 9.72 34.92
CA GLY A 242 12.55 9.40 36.16
C GLY A 242 11.03 9.53 36.06
N GLY A 243 10.50 9.74 34.86
CA GLY A 243 9.15 10.22 34.58
C GLY A 243 8.95 11.69 34.97
N LEU A 244 7.69 12.09 35.08
CA LEU A 244 7.29 13.47 35.35
C LEU A 244 7.71 13.96 36.75
N GLY A 245 8.19 15.21 36.80
CA GLY A 245 8.49 15.90 38.06
C GLY A 245 7.24 16.22 38.90
N GLY A 246 7.41 16.35 40.22
CA GLY A 246 6.31 16.70 41.14
C GLY A 246 5.88 18.18 41.11
N SER A 247 6.44 19.00 40.24
CA SER A 247 6.08 20.40 40.07
C SER A 247 6.08 20.75 38.58
N PRO A 248 5.16 21.60 38.13
CA PRO A 248 5.07 21.98 36.72
C PRO A 248 6.33 22.73 36.30
N ALA A 249 6.84 22.39 35.12
CA ALA A 249 7.90 23.16 34.48
C ALA A 249 7.37 24.58 34.19
N GLN A 250 6.12 24.67 33.73
CA GLN A 250 5.50 25.94 33.36
C GLN A 250 4.02 26.00 33.72
N THR A 251 3.53 27.23 33.87
CA THR A 251 2.13 27.50 34.20
C THR A 251 1.64 28.70 33.42
N LEU A 252 0.60 28.48 32.64
CA LEU A 252 -0.03 29.50 31.79
C LEU A 252 -1.43 29.82 32.33
N ASN A 253 -1.79 31.09 32.38
CA ASN A 253 -3.05 31.54 32.95
C ASN A 253 -3.90 32.22 31.88
N GLY A 254 -5.21 31.99 31.90
CA GLY A 254 -6.15 32.83 31.15
C GLY A 254 -6.09 34.29 31.60
N ILE A 255 -6.60 35.19 30.77
CA ILE A 255 -6.38 36.64 30.95
C ILE A 255 -7.58 37.38 31.55
N ALA A 256 -8.79 36.84 31.44
CA ALA A 256 -10.01 37.43 31.96
C ALA A 256 -10.85 36.42 32.76
N ALA A 257 -11.85 36.96 33.46
CA ALA A 257 -12.72 36.15 34.29
C ALA A 257 -13.61 35.26 33.42
N ASP A 258 -13.80 34.02 33.87
CA ASP A 258 -14.67 32.99 33.27
C ASP A 258 -14.27 32.57 31.84
N ASP A 259 -13.05 32.87 31.38
CA ASP A 259 -12.51 32.46 30.06
C ASP A 259 -12.44 30.92 29.90
N ALA A 260 -12.32 30.19 31.01
CA ALA A 260 -12.07 28.77 31.06
C ALA A 260 -10.84 28.31 30.27
N PHE A 261 -9.74 29.06 30.34
CA PHE A 261 -8.47 28.71 29.70
C PHE A 261 -7.98 27.32 30.15
N GLY A 262 -7.66 26.45 29.20
CA GLY A 262 -7.37 25.03 29.46
C GLY A 262 -8.63 24.15 29.46
N PHE A 263 -9.72 24.60 28.84
CA PHE A 263 -10.90 23.77 28.60
C PHE A 263 -10.55 22.57 27.71
N SER A 264 -9.80 22.81 26.65
CA SER A 264 -9.21 21.82 25.76
C SER A 264 -7.71 22.11 25.63
N VAL A 265 -6.90 21.05 25.55
CA VAL A 265 -5.44 21.13 25.37
C VAL A 265 -5.00 20.03 24.41
N SER A 266 -3.93 20.30 23.65
CA SER A 266 -3.27 19.33 22.77
C SER A 266 -1.84 19.81 22.48
N THR A 267 -0.94 18.91 22.11
CA THR A 267 0.23 19.32 21.31
C THR A 267 -0.26 19.93 19.98
N ALA A 268 0.48 20.88 19.43
CA ALA A 268 0.31 21.35 18.08
C ALA A 268 1.28 20.65 17.10
N GLY A 269 2.11 19.71 17.59
CA GLY A 269 3.29 19.25 16.88
C GLY A 269 4.31 20.38 16.74
N ASP A 270 5.24 20.26 15.81
CA ASP A 270 6.16 21.34 15.47
C ASP A 270 5.56 22.16 14.30
N VAL A 271 4.82 23.23 14.62
CA VAL A 271 4.11 24.04 13.62
C VAL A 271 5.04 24.99 12.89
N ASN A 272 6.27 25.16 13.37
CA ASN A 272 7.25 26.13 12.87
C ASN A 272 8.54 25.48 12.32
N ALA A 273 8.66 24.16 12.41
CA ALA A 273 9.79 23.30 12.03
C ALA A 273 11.11 23.68 12.71
N ASP A 274 11.08 24.13 13.97
CA ASP A 274 12.28 24.48 14.74
C ASP A 274 12.88 23.32 15.56
N GLY A 275 12.21 22.16 15.55
CA GLY A 275 12.60 20.93 16.21
C GLY A 275 12.08 20.77 17.63
N TYR A 276 11.21 21.67 18.11
CA TYR A 276 10.53 21.56 19.39
C TYR A 276 9.02 21.41 19.16
N ALA A 277 8.36 20.60 19.99
CA ALA A 277 6.91 20.53 19.93
C ALA A 277 6.26 21.80 20.52
N ASP A 278 5.14 22.20 19.95
CA ASP A 278 4.34 23.36 20.34
C ASP A 278 3.04 22.90 21.02
N ILE A 279 2.31 23.82 21.66
CA ILE A 279 1.08 23.50 22.39
C ILE A 279 -0.12 24.38 22.01
N LEU A 280 -1.31 23.77 22.04
CA LEU A 280 -2.61 24.42 21.83
C LEU A 280 -3.44 24.45 23.10
N ILE A 281 -4.12 25.57 23.34
CA ILE A 281 -5.00 25.77 24.49
C ILE A 281 -6.29 26.47 24.07
N GLY A 282 -7.43 25.84 24.34
CA GLY A 282 -8.76 26.41 24.14
C GLY A 282 -9.29 27.16 25.36
N ALA A 283 -10.00 28.27 25.09
CA ALA A 283 -10.71 29.10 26.05
C ALA A 283 -12.09 29.50 25.47
N PRO A 284 -13.06 28.58 25.40
CA PRO A 284 -14.31 28.76 24.65
C PRO A 284 -15.22 29.86 25.18
N TYR A 285 -15.04 30.29 26.43
CA TYR A 285 -15.83 31.38 27.02
C TYR A 285 -15.10 32.71 27.02
N GLN A 286 -13.89 32.78 26.45
CA GLN A 286 -13.15 34.01 26.37
C GLN A 286 -13.92 35.08 25.61
N ASN A 287 -14.05 36.24 26.24
CA ASN A 287 -14.64 37.41 25.60
C ASN A 287 -13.59 38.09 24.71
N VAL A 288 -13.91 38.25 23.44
CA VAL A 288 -13.05 38.98 22.50
C VAL A 288 -13.06 40.46 22.86
N LEU A 289 -11.89 41.10 22.98
CA LEU A 289 -11.80 42.51 23.37
C LEU A 289 -12.45 43.40 22.29
N PHE A 290 -13.58 44.04 22.62
CA PHE A 290 -14.48 44.72 21.67
C PHE A 290 -15.17 43.82 20.63
N GLY A 291 -15.13 42.49 20.82
CA GLY A 291 -15.83 41.50 20.01
C GLY A 291 -17.04 40.88 20.74
N PRO A 292 -17.63 39.83 20.18
CA PRO A 292 -18.84 39.21 20.71
C PRO A 292 -18.58 38.46 22.03
N PRO A 293 -19.55 38.46 22.97
CA PRO A 293 -19.41 37.73 24.23
C PRO A 293 -19.41 36.22 23.99
N ASN A 294 -18.61 35.49 24.76
CA ASN A 294 -18.42 34.03 24.64
C ASN A 294 -18.06 33.57 23.20
N GLY A 295 -17.36 34.40 22.42
CA GLY A 295 -16.88 34.00 21.10
C GLY A 295 -15.81 32.91 21.18
N GLY A 296 -15.05 32.88 22.28
CA GLY A 296 -13.99 31.90 22.50
C GLY A 296 -12.68 32.27 21.82
N ALA A 297 -11.61 31.58 22.20
CA ALA A 297 -10.28 31.75 21.64
C ALA A 297 -9.46 30.46 21.72
N VAL A 298 -8.49 30.33 20.82
CA VAL A 298 -7.42 29.32 20.88
C VAL A 298 -6.08 30.01 20.86
N TRP A 299 -5.18 29.54 21.71
CA TRP A 299 -3.84 30.05 21.92
C TRP A 299 -2.84 28.97 21.52
N CYS A 300 -1.81 29.35 20.78
CA CYS A 300 -0.66 28.50 20.48
C CYS A 300 0.61 29.14 21.06
N PHE A 301 1.43 28.31 21.70
CA PHE A 301 2.72 28.68 22.25
C PHE A 301 3.76 27.72 21.71
N HIS A 302 4.87 28.26 21.21
CA HIS A 302 5.92 27.44 20.64
C HIS A 302 6.80 26.78 21.71
N GLY A 303 7.40 25.65 21.38
CA GLY A 303 8.45 25.01 22.15
C GLY A 303 9.78 25.73 22.04
N SER A 304 10.72 25.36 22.91
CA SER A 304 12.11 25.85 22.86
C SER A 304 12.99 24.96 23.72
N ALA A 305 14.31 25.08 23.64
CA ALA A 305 15.23 24.37 24.54
C ALA A 305 15.00 24.62 26.06
N SER A 306 14.15 25.59 26.44
CA SER A 306 13.76 25.84 27.84
C SER A 306 12.35 25.36 28.18
N GLY A 307 11.68 24.65 27.27
CA GLY A 307 10.25 24.35 27.26
C GLY A 307 9.47 25.39 26.46
N VAL A 308 8.17 25.48 26.71
CA VAL A 308 7.24 26.40 26.05
C VAL A 308 7.69 27.87 26.17
N ASP A 309 7.52 28.67 25.14
CA ASP A 309 7.80 30.10 25.23
C ASP A 309 6.76 30.85 26.06
N SER A 310 7.23 31.75 26.93
CA SER A 310 6.34 32.55 27.79
C SER A 310 5.63 33.70 27.05
N GLY A 311 6.04 33.97 25.80
CA GLY A 311 5.37 34.91 24.90
C GLY A 311 4.26 34.19 24.13
N LEU A 312 3.16 34.89 23.86
CA LEU A 312 2.12 34.38 22.98
C LEU A 312 2.61 34.45 21.53
N ASP A 313 2.70 33.31 20.86
CA ASP A 313 3.11 33.24 19.45
C ASP A 313 1.94 33.42 18.50
N TRP A 314 0.81 32.76 18.79
CA TRP A 314 -0.37 32.84 17.96
C TRP A 314 -1.67 32.74 18.75
N ILE A 315 -2.67 33.51 18.31
CA ILE A 315 -4.03 33.47 18.86
C ILE A 315 -5.05 33.64 17.77
N TYR A 316 -6.12 32.85 17.85
CA TYR A 316 -7.31 33.03 17.02
C TYR A 316 -8.54 33.18 17.90
N GLN A 317 -9.42 34.10 17.50
CA GLN A 317 -10.56 34.55 18.28
C GLN A 317 -11.86 34.34 17.53
N GLY A 318 -12.89 33.94 18.26
CA GLY A 318 -14.23 33.75 17.73
C GLY A 318 -14.80 35.03 17.13
N SER A 319 -15.68 34.83 16.17
CA SER A 319 -16.29 35.87 15.34
C SER A 319 -17.76 36.12 15.63
N GLN A 320 -18.40 35.24 16.41
CA GLN A 320 -19.82 35.29 16.77
C GLN A 320 -20.04 35.19 18.28
N GLU A 321 -21.17 35.69 18.76
CA GLU A 321 -21.64 35.49 20.14
C GLU A 321 -21.99 34.02 20.37
N ASN A 322 -21.54 33.48 21.51
CA ASN A 322 -21.71 32.08 21.90
C ASN A 322 -21.19 31.07 20.87
N GLU A 323 -20.14 31.44 20.12
CA GLU A 323 -19.50 30.53 19.15
C GLU A 323 -18.78 29.36 19.83
N TYR A 324 -18.26 29.59 21.04
CA TYR A 324 -17.50 28.61 21.82
C TYR A 324 -16.27 28.05 21.08
N LEU A 325 -15.58 28.91 20.31
CA LEU A 325 -14.34 28.56 19.63
C LEU A 325 -13.27 28.07 20.62
N GLY A 326 -12.67 26.91 20.34
CA GLY A 326 -11.73 26.25 21.25
C GLY A 326 -12.42 25.28 22.22
N SER A 327 -13.68 24.93 21.96
CA SER A 327 -14.38 23.82 22.63
C SER A 327 -13.62 22.49 22.48
N SER A 328 -12.96 22.29 21.34
CA SER A 328 -12.01 21.21 21.08
C SER A 328 -10.84 21.74 20.26
N VAL A 329 -9.65 21.19 20.49
CA VAL A 329 -8.41 21.50 19.73
C VAL A 329 -7.63 20.20 19.54
N ALA A 330 -6.96 20.04 18.41
CA ALA A 330 -6.11 18.88 18.15
C ALA A 330 -5.00 19.20 17.13
N LEU A 331 -3.88 18.49 17.25
CA LEU A 331 -2.92 18.30 16.15
C LEU A 331 -3.65 17.63 14.98
N ALA A 332 -3.44 18.12 13.76
CA ALA A 332 -3.92 17.48 12.54
C ALA A 332 -2.84 16.61 11.85
N GLY A 333 -1.60 16.67 12.35
CA GLY A 333 -0.42 16.13 11.66
C GLY A 333 0.02 17.04 10.52
N ASP A 334 0.93 16.59 9.67
CA ASP A 334 1.26 17.27 8.41
C ASP A 334 0.26 16.84 7.34
N ALA A 335 -0.94 17.41 7.39
CA ALA A 335 -2.05 17.00 6.54
C ALA A 335 -1.92 17.51 5.09
N ASN A 336 -0.88 18.31 4.82
CA ASN A 336 -0.51 18.76 3.49
C ASN A 336 0.91 18.43 3.01
N GLY A 337 1.66 17.64 3.77
CA GLY A 337 2.97 17.11 3.40
C GLY A 337 4.02 18.20 3.19
N ASP A 338 3.87 19.36 3.83
CA ASP A 338 4.80 20.48 3.67
C ASP A 338 5.91 20.53 4.73
N GLY A 339 5.88 19.57 5.66
CA GLY A 339 6.86 19.38 6.72
C GLY A 339 6.58 20.18 7.99
N TYR A 340 5.45 20.88 8.07
CA TYR A 340 5.01 21.59 9.28
C TYR A 340 3.77 20.91 9.85
N SER A 341 3.62 20.94 11.17
CA SER A 341 2.40 20.42 11.79
C SER A 341 1.22 21.36 11.58
N ASP A 342 0.05 20.79 11.29
CA ASP A 342 -1.22 21.50 11.13
C ASP A 342 -2.15 21.27 12.32
N ILE A 343 -3.23 22.06 12.43
CA ILE A 343 -4.14 21.97 13.59
C ILE A 343 -5.61 22.06 13.22
N LEU A 344 -6.45 21.52 14.13
CA LEU A 344 -7.91 21.61 14.11
C LEU A 344 -8.46 22.36 15.32
N ILE A 345 -9.50 23.17 15.11
CA ILE A 345 -10.20 23.90 16.15
C ILE A 345 -11.72 23.74 15.98
N GLY A 346 -12.40 23.21 17.00
CA GLY A 346 -13.86 23.10 17.05
C GLY A 346 -14.54 24.30 17.73
N ALA A 347 -15.69 24.67 17.20
CA ALA A 347 -16.57 25.74 17.69
C ALA A 347 -18.03 25.28 17.62
N VAL A 348 -18.49 24.61 18.67
CA VAL A 348 -19.80 23.94 18.70
C VAL A 348 -21.01 24.88 18.62
N GLY A 349 -20.87 26.17 18.96
CA GLY A 349 -21.97 27.14 18.98
C GLY A 349 -22.04 28.04 17.74
N TRP A 350 -21.39 27.66 16.64
CA TRP A 350 -21.42 28.46 15.40
C TRP A 350 -22.79 28.44 14.73
N ASP A 351 -23.32 29.63 14.44
CA ASP A 351 -24.56 29.87 13.71
C ASP A 351 -24.24 30.04 12.22
N GLY A 352 -24.04 28.91 11.53
CA GLY A 352 -23.80 28.87 10.09
C GLY A 352 -25.10 29.00 9.28
N ALA A 353 -25.42 27.96 8.50
CA ALA A 353 -26.69 27.88 7.79
C ALA A 353 -27.88 27.57 8.73
N GLN A 354 -27.60 27.02 9.91
CA GLN A 354 -28.52 26.75 11.00
C GLN A 354 -27.92 27.27 12.31
N ASN A 355 -28.77 27.51 13.31
CA ASN A 355 -28.31 27.93 14.63
C ASN A 355 -27.59 26.78 15.35
N ASP A 356 -26.52 27.09 16.08
CA ASP A 356 -25.73 26.14 16.87
C ASP A 356 -25.30 24.89 16.07
N ALA A 357 -25.13 25.02 14.75
CA ALA A 357 -24.75 23.89 13.89
C ALA A 357 -23.32 23.43 14.16
N GLY A 358 -22.48 24.34 14.64
CA GLY A 358 -21.07 24.09 14.89
C GLY A 358 -20.19 24.28 13.65
N ARG A 359 -18.88 24.42 13.87
CA ARG A 359 -17.87 24.46 12.81
C ARG A 359 -16.54 23.91 13.29
N VAL A 360 -15.72 23.50 12.32
CA VAL A 360 -14.31 23.16 12.53
C VAL A 360 -13.44 24.01 11.61
N LEU A 361 -12.34 24.53 12.15
CA LEU A 361 -11.34 25.29 11.42
C LEU A 361 -10.05 24.47 11.32
N PHE A 362 -9.49 24.42 10.12
CA PHE A 362 -8.19 23.80 9.84
C PHE A 362 -7.17 24.89 9.51
N PHE A 363 -6.07 24.93 10.24
CA PHE A 363 -4.97 25.88 10.07
C PHE A 363 -3.69 25.15 9.73
N ARG A 364 -2.90 25.74 8.84
CA ARG A 364 -1.60 25.20 8.49
C ARG A 364 -0.47 25.74 9.35
N GLY A 365 0.53 24.90 9.57
CA GLY A 365 1.86 25.32 10.02
C GLY A 365 2.64 26.05 8.92
N GLY A 366 3.83 26.51 9.27
CA GLY A 366 4.74 27.16 8.33
C GLY A 366 5.95 27.80 9.01
N VAL A 367 6.86 28.37 8.22
CA VAL A 367 8.15 28.94 8.69
C VAL A 367 8.03 29.95 9.85
N GLY A 368 6.85 30.54 10.08
CA GLY A 368 6.58 31.48 11.18
C GLY A 368 5.61 30.95 12.23
N GLY A 369 5.32 29.64 12.24
CA GLY A 369 4.21 29.02 12.95
C GLY A 369 2.90 29.08 12.16
N LEU A 370 1.79 28.97 12.88
CA LEU A 370 0.44 28.88 12.33
C LEU A 370 0.03 30.09 11.47
N GLU A 371 -0.66 29.83 10.36
CA GLU A 371 -1.22 30.88 9.50
C GLU A 371 -2.28 31.73 10.23
N SER A 372 -2.39 33.02 9.88
CA SER A 372 -3.34 33.94 10.53
C SER A 372 -4.82 33.71 10.16
N SER A 373 -5.09 32.83 9.19
CA SER A 373 -6.42 32.53 8.69
C SER A 373 -6.54 31.03 8.40
N PRO A 374 -7.71 30.42 8.63
CA PRO A 374 -7.88 29.00 8.37
C PRO A 374 -7.80 28.73 6.86
N LEU A 375 -7.10 27.65 6.48
CA LEU A 375 -7.11 27.15 5.11
C LEU A 375 -8.49 26.56 4.77
N ARG A 376 -9.14 25.91 5.74
CA ARG A 376 -10.46 25.32 5.57
C ARG A 376 -11.38 25.56 6.76
N THR A 377 -12.66 25.66 6.45
CA THR A 377 -13.73 25.74 7.44
C THR A 377 -14.82 24.74 7.07
N TYR A 378 -15.05 23.78 7.94
CA TYR A 378 -16.15 22.83 7.89
C TYR A 378 -17.30 23.38 8.70
N GLN A 379 -18.51 23.37 8.15
CA GLN A 379 -19.68 23.98 8.80
C GLN A 379 -20.78 22.96 8.92
N GLY A 380 -21.44 23.00 10.07
CA GLY A 380 -22.59 22.18 10.31
C GLY A 380 -23.78 22.58 9.43
N THR A 381 -24.68 21.62 9.22
CA THR A 381 -25.79 21.72 8.27
C THR A 381 -27.17 21.62 8.92
N GLN A 382 -27.27 21.11 10.14
CA GLN A 382 -28.51 20.97 10.90
C GLN A 382 -28.51 21.84 12.18
N LEU A 383 -29.71 22.02 12.74
CA LEU A 383 -29.89 22.80 13.97
C LEU A 383 -29.27 22.05 15.15
N ALA A 384 -28.38 22.69 15.90
CA ALA A 384 -27.80 22.14 17.13
C ALA A 384 -27.04 20.80 16.99
N GLU A 385 -26.56 20.44 15.79
CA GLU A 385 -25.86 19.17 15.54
C GLU A 385 -24.46 19.08 16.20
N ALA A 386 -23.93 20.24 16.61
CA ALA A 386 -22.66 20.38 17.35
C ALA A 386 -21.43 19.85 16.60
N LEU A 387 -21.30 20.14 15.29
CA LEU A 387 -20.08 19.83 14.54
C LEU A 387 -18.85 20.44 15.23
N GLY A 388 -17.83 19.60 15.45
CA GLY A 388 -16.61 19.98 16.13
C GLY A 388 -16.67 19.81 17.64
N ASN A 389 -17.68 19.10 18.17
CA ASN A 389 -17.70 18.69 19.59
C ASN A 389 -16.42 17.93 19.96
N SER A 390 -15.96 17.08 19.04
CA SER A 390 -14.64 16.47 19.08
C SER A 390 -13.98 16.62 17.70
N VAL A 391 -12.66 16.85 17.71
CA VAL A 391 -11.80 16.90 16.53
C VAL A 391 -10.52 16.17 16.87
N ALA A 392 -9.94 15.46 15.92
CA ALA A 392 -8.73 14.70 16.15
C ALA A 392 -7.96 14.42 14.85
N PRO A 393 -6.66 14.11 14.93
CA PRO A 393 -6.00 13.39 13.86
C PRO A 393 -6.60 11.99 13.79
N CYS A 394 -6.69 11.40 12.60
CA CYS A 394 -6.88 9.95 12.47
C CYS A 394 -5.60 9.21 12.07
N GLY A 395 -4.49 9.92 11.90
CA GLY A 395 -3.25 9.37 11.36
C GLY A 395 -3.32 9.29 9.84
N ASP A 396 -2.40 8.58 9.22
CA ASP A 396 -2.47 8.26 7.80
C ASP A 396 -3.29 6.96 7.65
N VAL A 397 -4.61 7.09 7.53
CA VAL A 397 -5.51 5.92 7.51
C VAL A 397 -5.55 5.25 6.14
N ASN A 398 -5.02 5.90 5.11
CA ASN A 398 -4.99 5.40 3.74
C ASN A 398 -3.57 5.12 3.20
N GLY A 399 -2.53 5.40 3.99
CA GLY A 399 -1.12 5.21 3.63
C GLY A 399 -0.63 6.13 2.51
N ASP A 400 -1.30 7.27 2.27
CA ASP A 400 -0.93 8.20 1.21
C ASP A 400 0.20 9.17 1.60
N GLY A 401 0.68 9.06 2.84
CA GLY A 401 1.74 9.87 3.42
C GLY A 401 1.29 11.22 3.97
N TYR A 402 0.00 11.55 3.88
CA TYR A 402 -0.56 12.74 4.49
C TYR A 402 -1.34 12.37 5.75
N ALA A 403 -1.28 13.23 6.76
CA ALA A 403 -2.11 13.03 7.93
C ALA A 403 -3.59 13.31 7.61
N ASP A 404 -4.47 12.40 8.03
CA ASP A 404 -5.91 12.51 7.86
C ASP A 404 -6.57 13.06 9.13
N ILE A 405 -7.79 13.59 8.97
CA ILE A 405 -8.53 14.24 10.05
C ILE A 405 -9.92 13.65 10.24
N VAL A 406 -10.39 13.69 11.49
CA VAL A 406 -11.72 13.23 11.86
C VAL A 406 -12.47 14.24 12.74
N LEU A 407 -13.75 14.43 12.44
CA LEU A 407 -14.64 15.40 13.09
C LEU A 407 -15.88 14.70 13.64
N GLY A 408 -16.25 15.00 14.88
CA GLY A 408 -17.43 14.47 15.55
C GLY A 408 -18.66 15.40 15.49
N GLU A 409 -19.83 14.81 15.30
CA GLU A 409 -21.15 15.46 15.23
C GLU A 409 -22.19 14.68 16.08
N PRO A 410 -22.10 14.74 17.42
CA PRO A 410 -22.88 13.84 18.28
C PRO A 410 -24.40 14.01 18.21
N ASN A 411 -24.91 15.16 17.76
CA ASN A 411 -26.35 15.42 17.70
C ASN A 411 -26.88 15.43 16.26
N ARG A 412 -26.16 14.81 15.31
CA ARG A 412 -26.60 14.75 13.92
C ARG A 412 -27.76 13.78 13.75
N ASP A 413 -28.77 14.23 13.00
CA ASP A 413 -29.95 13.46 12.62
C ASP A 413 -29.87 13.05 11.14
N ILE A 414 -29.55 11.79 10.83
CA ILE A 414 -29.54 11.27 9.46
C ILE A 414 -30.83 10.47 9.20
N ASP A 415 -31.06 9.40 9.97
CA ASP A 415 -32.25 8.56 9.91
C ASP A 415 -32.96 8.32 11.26
N GLN A 416 -32.28 8.58 12.38
CA GLN A 416 -32.84 8.63 13.74
C GLN A 416 -32.46 9.95 14.44
N PRO A 417 -33.18 10.36 15.50
CA PRO A 417 -32.81 11.54 16.29
C PRO A 417 -31.56 11.30 17.15
N ASP A 418 -30.67 12.28 17.23
CA ASP A 418 -29.46 12.35 18.07
C ASP A 418 -28.59 11.08 18.00
N GLU A 419 -28.58 10.41 16.86
CA GLU A 419 -27.79 9.20 16.63
C GLU A 419 -26.29 9.50 16.53
N GLY A 420 -25.97 10.71 16.06
CA GLY A 420 -24.61 11.26 15.99
C GLY A 420 -23.79 10.69 14.84
N ALA A 421 -22.79 11.41 14.35
CA ALA A 421 -21.96 10.96 13.25
C ALA A 421 -20.49 11.31 13.41
N VAL A 422 -19.67 10.65 12.59
CA VAL A 422 -18.25 10.96 12.42
C VAL A 422 -17.97 11.22 10.94
N LEU A 423 -17.29 12.32 10.66
CA LEU A 423 -16.83 12.72 9.33
C LEU A 423 -15.30 12.58 9.27
N ALA A 424 -14.79 11.80 8.33
CA ALA A 424 -13.36 11.66 8.10
C ALA A 424 -12.94 12.23 6.75
N TYR A 425 -11.78 12.89 6.71
CA TYR A 425 -11.24 13.57 5.52
C TYR A 425 -9.77 13.19 5.32
N TYR A 426 -9.42 12.86 4.08
CA TYR A 426 -8.03 12.56 3.76
C TYR A 426 -7.19 13.81 3.72
N GLY A 427 -5.92 13.71 4.12
CA GLY A 427 -4.89 14.67 3.82
C GLY A 427 -4.67 14.79 2.31
N SER A 428 -4.00 15.85 1.90
CA SER A 428 -3.52 16.00 0.52
C SER A 428 -2.54 17.14 0.45
N VAL A 429 -1.75 17.26 -0.61
CA VAL A 429 -0.86 18.42 -0.83
C VAL A 429 -1.55 19.80 -0.72
N LEU A 430 -2.88 19.88 -0.84
CA LEU A 430 -3.67 21.11 -0.67
C LEU A 430 -4.33 21.24 0.72
N GLY A 431 -4.00 20.36 1.67
CA GLY A 431 -4.73 20.10 2.89
C GLY A 431 -6.03 19.30 2.66
N PRO A 432 -6.73 18.90 3.73
CA PRO A 432 -7.89 18.03 3.61
C PRO A 432 -9.03 18.63 2.76
N PRO A 433 -9.74 17.85 1.90
CA PRO A 433 -10.77 18.31 0.96
C PRO A 433 -12.02 18.84 1.69
N SER A 434 -12.94 19.53 0.98
CA SER A 434 -14.20 20.00 1.58
C SER A 434 -15.25 18.89 1.75
N THR A 435 -14.98 17.72 1.18
CA THR A 435 -15.87 16.56 1.17
C THR A 435 -15.23 15.44 1.98
N ALA A 436 -15.97 14.91 2.95
CA ALA A 436 -15.54 13.75 3.71
C ALA A 436 -15.48 12.52 2.81
N PHE A 437 -14.51 11.64 3.01
CA PHE A 437 -14.47 10.34 2.33
C PHE A 437 -15.39 9.33 3.02
N ALA A 438 -15.54 9.44 4.34
CA ALA A 438 -16.43 8.61 5.12
C ALA A 438 -17.39 9.46 5.96
N LEU A 439 -18.64 9.02 5.98
CA LEU A 439 -19.66 9.41 6.93
C LEU A 439 -20.07 8.16 7.70
N ILE A 440 -19.71 8.11 8.97
CA ILE A 440 -19.90 6.94 9.83
C ILE A 440 -21.02 7.23 10.83
N HIS A 441 -21.96 6.29 10.94
CA HIS A 441 -23.19 6.49 11.68
C HIS A 441 -23.87 5.13 12.00
N PRO A 442 -24.34 4.85 13.24
CA PRO A 442 -24.78 3.50 13.62
C PRO A 442 -26.29 3.24 13.38
N SER A 443 -27.07 4.21 12.93
CA SER A 443 -28.54 4.15 12.77
C SER A 443 -29.28 3.74 14.04
N VAL A 444 -28.82 4.30 15.18
CA VAL A 444 -29.43 4.09 16.50
C VAL A 444 -29.68 5.42 17.18
N ALA A 445 -30.96 5.72 17.43
CA ALA A 445 -31.41 6.96 18.06
C ALA A 445 -30.72 7.23 19.40
N ASN A 446 -30.38 8.50 19.65
CA ASN A 446 -29.80 9.03 20.89
C ASN A 446 -28.46 8.39 21.28
N SER A 447 -27.71 7.79 20.34
CA SER A 447 -26.43 7.15 20.64
C SER A 447 -25.30 8.15 20.88
N GLY A 448 -25.38 9.32 20.25
CA GLY A 448 -24.35 10.34 20.34
C GLY A 448 -23.00 9.92 19.73
N LEU A 449 -22.98 9.17 18.63
CA LEU A 449 -21.71 8.80 17.98
C LEU A 449 -20.93 10.06 17.57
N GLY A 450 -19.62 10.07 17.80
CA GLY A 450 -18.77 11.23 17.53
C GLY A 450 -18.73 12.21 18.69
N PHE A 451 -19.27 11.84 19.86
CA PHE A 451 -19.05 12.60 21.09
C PHE A 451 -17.55 12.70 21.41
N SER A 452 -16.82 11.60 21.21
CA SER A 452 -15.36 11.57 21.22
C SER A 452 -14.85 10.82 19.97
N VAL A 453 -13.77 11.31 19.38
CA VAL A 453 -13.08 10.69 18.23
C VAL A 453 -11.57 10.83 18.43
N GLN A 454 -10.80 9.87 17.93
CA GLN A 454 -9.33 9.91 17.90
C GLN A 454 -8.80 8.90 16.86
N THR A 455 -7.52 8.98 16.50
CA THR A 455 -6.82 7.81 15.95
C THR A 455 -6.77 6.69 17.00
N ALA A 456 -6.90 5.44 16.55
CA ALA A 456 -6.60 4.29 17.39
C ALA A 456 -5.11 3.89 17.29
N GLY A 457 -4.36 4.48 16.35
CA GLY A 457 -3.06 3.96 15.90
C GLY A 457 -3.26 2.75 14.99
N ASP A 458 -2.19 2.05 14.63
CA ASP A 458 -2.28 0.78 13.91
C ASP A 458 -2.55 -0.35 14.92
N VAL A 459 -3.83 -0.63 15.21
CA VAL A 459 -4.23 -1.58 16.25
C VAL A 459 -4.20 -3.03 15.76
N ASP A 460 -4.03 -3.26 14.46
CA ASP A 460 -3.96 -4.60 13.87
C ASP A 460 -2.71 -4.96 13.08
N GLY A 461 -1.75 -4.04 13.06
CA GLY A 461 -0.41 -4.22 12.52
C GLY A 461 -0.40 -4.32 11.00
N ASP A 462 -1.42 -3.77 10.33
CA ASP A 462 -1.51 -3.78 8.87
C ASP A 462 -0.76 -2.62 8.21
N GLY A 463 -0.18 -1.73 9.02
CA GLY A 463 0.63 -0.60 8.60
C GLY A 463 -0.15 0.69 8.39
N PHE A 464 -1.47 0.68 8.59
CA PHE A 464 -2.33 1.85 8.44
C PHE A 464 -2.85 2.33 9.80
N SER A 465 -3.12 3.63 9.92
CA SER A 465 -3.73 4.15 11.14
C SER A 465 -5.21 3.81 11.19
N ASP A 466 -5.71 3.37 12.33
CA ASP A 466 -7.12 3.07 12.55
C ASP A 466 -7.85 4.23 13.22
N LEU A 467 -9.19 4.20 13.17
CA LEU A 467 -10.07 5.22 13.75
C LEU A 467 -10.86 4.67 14.94
N ILE A 468 -10.94 5.43 16.03
CA ILE A 468 -11.80 5.12 17.18
C ILE A 468 -12.84 6.22 17.41
N ALA A 469 -14.08 5.82 17.68
CA ALA A 469 -15.19 6.72 17.97
C ALA A 469 -16.03 6.25 19.16
N GLY A 470 -16.40 7.20 20.03
CA GLY A 470 -17.25 6.99 21.19
C GLY A 470 -18.70 7.41 20.96
N ALA A 471 -19.62 6.62 21.51
CA ALA A 471 -21.06 6.85 21.54
C ALA A 471 -21.58 6.62 22.97
N PRO A 472 -21.35 7.56 23.90
CA PRO A 472 -21.62 7.38 25.34
C PRO A 472 -23.08 7.16 25.69
N PHE A 473 -24.01 7.60 24.84
CA PHE A 473 -25.45 7.49 25.07
C PHE A 473 -26.07 6.29 24.33
N PHE A 474 -25.23 5.41 23.79
CA PHE A 474 -25.71 4.18 23.17
C PHE A 474 -26.42 3.26 24.19
N ASP A 475 -27.64 2.88 23.85
CA ASP A 475 -28.58 2.28 24.80
C ASP A 475 -28.80 0.76 24.61
N ASN A 476 -28.93 0.21 23.39
CA ASN A 476 -29.20 -1.23 23.15
C ASN A 476 -30.23 -1.90 24.08
N GLY A 477 -31.29 -1.18 24.48
CA GLY A 477 -32.30 -1.66 25.44
C GLY A 477 -31.94 -1.50 26.93
N HIS A 478 -30.85 -0.81 27.22
CA HIS A 478 -30.35 -0.37 28.52
C HIS A 478 -30.22 1.17 28.53
N PHE A 479 -30.07 1.77 29.71
CA PHE A 479 -29.90 3.23 29.83
C PHE A 479 -28.41 3.59 29.74
N ASN A 480 -28.03 4.48 28.83
CA ASN A 480 -26.72 5.08 28.56
C ASN A 480 -25.52 4.19 28.93
N ARG A 481 -25.46 2.96 28.40
CA ARG A 481 -24.31 2.08 28.64
C ARG A 481 -23.07 2.58 27.94
N GLY A 482 -23.29 3.20 26.79
CA GLY A 482 -22.24 3.69 25.92
C GLY A 482 -21.59 2.59 25.09
N ARG A 483 -20.87 3.02 24.06
CA ARG A 483 -20.21 2.16 23.07
C ARG A 483 -18.95 2.84 22.54
N ILE A 484 -18.00 2.02 22.13
CA ILE A 484 -16.86 2.40 21.32
C ILE A 484 -16.88 1.58 20.03
N LEU A 485 -16.54 2.22 18.93
CA LEU A 485 -16.40 1.61 17.61
C LEU A 485 -14.99 1.87 17.11
N ILE A 486 -14.34 0.83 16.61
CA ILE A 486 -13.01 0.92 16.02
C ILE A 486 -13.13 0.50 14.57
N TYR A 487 -12.63 1.34 13.67
CA TYR A 487 -12.68 1.17 12.24
C TYR A 487 -11.28 1.00 11.72
N ARG A 488 -11.10 -0.05 10.94
CA ARG A 488 -9.84 -0.37 10.32
C ARG A 488 -9.48 0.70 9.26
N GLY A 489 -8.27 1.24 9.33
CA GLY A 489 -7.61 1.94 8.24
C GLY A 489 -7.10 0.95 7.21
N GLY A 490 -6.73 1.45 6.06
CA GLY A 490 -6.25 0.59 5.00
C GLY A 490 -6.04 1.43 3.77
N ALA A 491 -5.14 0.99 2.90
CA ALA A 491 -4.94 1.65 1.62
C ALA A 491 -6.30 1.92 0.98
N ASP A 492 -6.68 3.20 0.91
CA ASP A 492 -7.67 3.56 -0.07
C ASP A 492 -7.02 3.17 -1.39
N LEU A 493 -7.70 2.29 -2.11
CA LEU A 493 -7.42 2.07 -3.51
C LEU A 493 -7.72 3.39 -4.22
N TYR A 494 -6.77 4.33 -4.16
CA TYR A 494 -6.71 5.51 -4.98
C TYR A 494 -6.40 5.05 -6.39
N MET A 495 -7.45 4.65 -7.07
CA MET A 495 -7.45 4.52 -8.51
C MET A 495 -7.64 5.92 -9.08
N LEU A 496 -6.54 6.63 -9.31
CA LEU A 496 -6.58 7.83 -10.13
C LEU A 496 -5.72 7.65 -11.38
N ALA A 497 -6.41 7.06 -12.36
CA ALA A 497 -6.11 6.91 -13.77
C ALA A 497 -5.13 5.79 -14.13
N SER A 498 -5.58 4.89 -15.00
CA SER A 498 -4.67 4.15 -15.88
C SER A 498 -3.74 5.15 -16.55
N GLY A 499 -2.43 4.92 -16.46
CA GLY A 499 -1.42 5.79 -17.06
C GLY A 499 -1.54 5.89 -18.57
N PHE A 500 -2.32 4.97 -19.18
CA PHE A 500 -2.72 5.01 -20.57
C PHE A 500 -4.12 4.39 -20.77
N GLU A 501 -4.94 5.02 -21.63
CA GLU A 501 -6.22 4.48 -22.11
C GLU A 501 -6.27 4.59 -23.65
N ALA A 502 -6.82 3.57 -24.31
CA ALA A 502 -7.13 3.64 -25.75
C ALA A 502 -8.54 3.13 -26.05
N GLN A 503 -9.21 3.81 -26.99
CA GLN A 503 -10.58 3.52 -27.42
C GLN A 503 -10.64 3.38 -28.94
N ALA A 504 -11.49 2.49 -29.46
CA ALA A 504 -11.60 2.29 -30.91
C ALA A 504 -12.19 3.49 -31.65
N ASN A 505 -13.00 4.31 -30.96
CA ASN A 505 -13.78 5.41 -31.52
C ASN A 505 -14.68 4.97 -32.70
N SER A 506 -15.17 3.73 -32.66
CA SER A 506 -16.03 3.13 -33.69
C SER A 506 -17.06 2.23 -33.04
N ALA A 507 -18.33 2.42 -33.38
CA ALA A 507 -19.41 1.64 -32.79
C ALA A 507 -19.24 0.14 -33.09
N GLY A 508 -19.44 -0.69 -32.08
CA GLY A 508 -19.34 -2.14 -32.20
C GLY A 508 -17.94 -2.70 -32.33
N ALA A 509 -16.88 -1.89 -32.26
CA ALA A 509 -15.51 -2.37 -32.49
C ALA A 509 -14.99 -3.34 -31.42
N ARG A 510 -15.43 -3.16 -30.17
CA ARG A 510 -15.04 -3.98 -29.02
C ARG A 510 -13.53 -4.08 -28.79
N LEU A 511 -12.82 -2.94 -28.84
CA LEU A 511 -11.41 -2.90 -28.44
C LEU A 511 -11.23 -3.40 -27.00
N GLY A 512 -10.16 -4.13 -26.76
CA GLY A 512 -9.88 -4.76 -25.46
C GLY A 512 -10.57 -6.11 -25.30
N THR A 513 -10.97 -6.77 -26.39
CA THR A 513 -11.45 -8.16 -26.34
C THR A 513 -10.30 -9.14 -26.06
N SER A 514 -9.09 -8.82 -26.50
CA SER A 514 -7.85 -9.54 -26.21
C SER A 514 -6.72 -8.55 -25.99
N VAL A 515 -5.81 -8.85 -25.07
CA VAL A 515 -4.65 -8.02 -24.69
C VAL A 515 -3.44 -8.92 -24.44
N ALA A 516 -2.23 -8.45 -24.76
CA ALA A 516 -0.97 -9.14 -24.49
C ALA A 516 0.22 -8.16 -24.46
N TYR A 517 1.35 -8.58 -23.87
CA TYR A 517 2.63 -7.90 -23.96
C TYR A 517 3.61 -8.65 -24.88
N VAL A 518 4.56 -7.91 -25.46
CA VAL A 518 5.65 -8.41 -26.32
C VAL A 518 6.79 -7.39 -26.35
N ASP A 519 8.07 -7.75 -26.46
CA ASP A 519 9.12 -6.79 -26.88
C ASP A 519 9.42 -7.02 -28.38
N ALA A 520 8.58 -6.45 -29.24
CA ALA A 520 8.65 -6.72 -30.68
C ALA A 520 9.77 -5.94 -31.38
N ASN A 521 10.33 -4.94 -30.71
CA ASN A 521 11.32 -4.04 -31.27
C ASN A 521 12.73 -4.24 -30.69
N GLY A 522 12.87 -5.07 -29.65
CA GLY A 522 14.12 -5.44 -29.00
C GLY A 522 14.82 -4.26 -28.31
N ASP A 523 14.05 -3.29 -27.82
CA ASP A 523 14.53 -2.15 -27.06
C ASP A 523 14.49 -2.37 -25.54
N GLY A 524 13.98 -3.51 -25.09
CA GLY A 524 13.93 -3.89 -23.68
C GLY A 524 12.74 -3.29 -22.91
N TYR A 525 11.85 -2.55 -23.57
CA TYR A 525 10.56 -2.16 -23.02
C TYR A 525 9.49 -3.10 -23.60
N SER A 526 8.53 -3.48 -22.77
CA SER A 526 7.36 -4.21 -23.29
C SER A 526 6.51 -3.31 -24.18
N ASP A 527 5.87 -3.90 -25.17
CA ASP A 527 4.92 -3.32 -26.10
C ASP A 527 3.53 -3.92 -25.86
N LEU A 528 2.48 -3.10 -25.99
CA LEU A 528 1.10 -3.51 -25.71
C LEU A 528 0.35 -3.87 -26.99
N LEU A 529 -0.15 -5.10 -27.05
CA LEU A 529 -0.99 -5.63 -28.12
C LEU A 529 -2.46 -5.64 -27.72
N VAL A 530 -3.35 -5.23 -28.63
CA VAL A 530 -4.80 -5.19 -28.35
C VAL A 530 -5.64 -5.54 -29.57
N GLY A 531 -6.65 -6.38 -29.37
CA GLY A 531 -7.63 -6.77 -30.39
C GLY A 531 -8.96 -6.00 -30.33
N ALA A 532 -9.50 -5.71 -31.50
CA ALA A 532 -10.85 -5.16 -31.73
C ALA A 532 -11.56 -5.99 -32.82
N PRO A 533 -12.00 -7.22 -32.50
CA PRO A 533 -12.44 -8.20 -33.51
C PRO A 533 -13.69 -7.79 -34.27
N GLN A 534 -14.49 -6.87 -33.73
CA GLN A 534 -15.72 -6.42 -34.39
C GLN A 534 -15.56 -5.06 -35.08
N TYR A 535 -14.35 -4.52 -35.17
CA TYR A 535 -14.10 -3.27 -35.87
C TYR A 535 -14.58 -3.34 -37.33
N ASP A 536 -15.51 -2.44 -37.70
CA ASP A 536 -16.23 -2.49 -38.96
C ASP A 536 -16.11 -1.19 -39.77
N GLY A 537 -14.91 -0.91 -40.31
CA GLY A 537 -14.74 0.24 -41.22
C GLY A 537 -15.69 0.26 -42.44
N THR A 538 -16.34 -0.88 -42.76
CA THR A 538 -17.24 -1.08 -43.91
C THR A 538 -18.49 -1.95 -43.65
N GLY A 539 -18.75 -2.38 -42.40
CA GLY A 539 -19.97 -3.14 -42.01
C GLY A 539 -19.93 -4.68 -42.16
N THR A 540 -18.76 -5.34 -42.12
CA THR A 540 -18.63 -6.80 -42.31
C THR A 540 -17.77 -7.53 -41.26
N TRP A 541 -17.64 -7.02 -40.02
CA TRP A 541 -16.89 -7.68 -38.91
C TRP A 541 -15.47 -8.14 -39.29
N LEU A 542 -14.71 -7.27 -39.95
CA LEU A 542 -13.35 -7.57 -40.43
C LEU A 542 -12.39 -7.80 -39.26
N GLY A 543 -12.50 -6.97 -38.22
CA GLY A 543 -11.60 -6.95 -37.07
C GLY A 543 -10.30 -6.18 -37.33
N ARG A 544 -9.63 -5.81 -36.24
CA ARG A 544 -8.39 -5.03 -36.25
C ARG A 544 -7.55 -5.33 -35.01
N SER A 545 -6.23 -5.29 -35.17
CA SER A 545 -5.27 -5.37 -34.07
C SER A 545 -4.34 -4.17 -34.06
N TYR A 546 -3.88 -3.83 -32.86
CA TYR A 546 -3.09 -2.65 -32.55
C TYR A 546 -1.86 -3.04 -31.74
N CYS A 547 -0.77 -2.29 -31.89
CA CYS A 547 0.42 -2.37 -31.04
C CYS A 547 0.88 -0.96 -30.67
N TRP A 548 1.06 -0.71 -29.38
CA TRP A 548 1.69 0.49 -28.84
C TRP A 548 3.07 0.11 -28.32
N TYR A 549 4.12 0.69 -28.90
CA TYR A 549 5.47 0.42 -28.42
C TYR A 549 5.71 1.09 -27.07
N GLY A 550 6.44 0.41 -26.19
CA GLY A 550 6.89 0.90 -24.90
C GLY A 550 8.02 1.93 -25.02
N GLY A 551 8.45 2.45 -23.89
CA GLY A 551 9.57 3.38 -23.79
C GLY A 551 9.59 4.12 -22.45
N PRO A 552 10.59 4.99 -22.19
CA PRO A 552 10.80 5.60 -20.87
C PRO A 552 9.64 6.44 -20.31
N ASP A 553 8.70 6.83 -21.17
CA ASP A 553 7.50 7.59 -20.80
C ASP A 553 6.23 6.72 -20.78
N GLY A 554 6.37 5.40 -20.98
CA GLY A 554 5.32 4.42 -21.17
C GLY A 554 4.87 4.28 -22.63
N ALA A 555 3.64 3.78 -22.82
CA ALA A 555 3.08 3.52 -24.14
C ALA A 555 3.15 4.74 -25.08
N SER A 556 3.63 4.50 -26.30
CA SER A 556 3.74 5.53 -27.35
C SER A 556 2.42 6.23 -27.68
N THR A 557 2.49 7.50 -28.13
CA THR A 557 1.30 8.28 -28.48
C THR A 557 0.67 7.77 -29.79
N GLY A 558 -0.45 7.05 -29.68
CA GLY A 558 -1.12 6.41 -30.82
C GLY A 558 -0.44 5.09 -31.21
N SER A 559 -1.15 4.25 -31.99
CA SER A 559 -0.67 2.91 -32.36
C SER A 559 0.19 2.98 -33.62
N PRO A 560 1.53 2.83 -33.54
CA PRO A 560 2.42 2.82 -34.71
C PRO A 560 2.16 1.65 -35.65
N TRP A 561 1.68 0.52 -35.13
CA TRP A 561 1.30 -0.64 -35.93
C TRP A 561 -0.20 -0.91 -35.81
N ILE A 562 -0.87 -1.04 -36.95
CA ILE A 562 -2.29 -1.37 -37.05
C ILE A 562 -2.49 -2.29 -38.24
N VAL A 563 -3.09 -3.46 -38.01
CA VAL A 563 -3.49 -4.38 -39.08
C VAL A 563 -4.99 -4.59 -39.05
N ALA A 564 -5.60 -4.60 -40.24
CA ALA A 564 -7.03 -4.78 -40.39
C ALA A 564 -7.31 -6.07 -41.15
N GLY A 565 -8.40 -6.75 -40.77
CA GLY A 565 -8.90 -7.89 -41.53
C GLY A 565 -9.30 -7.50 -42.95
N VAL A 566 -9.09 -8.41 -43.89
CA VAL A 566 -9.41 -8.21 -45.32
C VAL A 566 -10.58 -9.08 -45.79
N ASP A 567 -10.95 -10.10 -45.03
CA ASP A 567 -12.04 -11.02 -45.36
C ASP A 567 -13.28 -10.71 -44.53
N ASP A 568 -14.45 -10.77 -45.17
CA ASP A 568 -15.74 -10.55 -44.50
C ASP A 568 -15.95 -11.59 -43.40
N GLY A 569 -16.25 -11.12 -42.19
CA GLY A 569 -16.49 -11.93 -41.01
C GLY A 569 -15.23 -12.45 -40.31
N LEU A 570 -14.03 -12.06 -40.74
CA LEU A 570 -12.76 -12.59 -40.22
C LEU A 570 -12.61 -12.48 -38.69
N GLN A 571 -13.06 -11.37 -38.11
CA GLN A 571 -12.91 -11.07 -36.68
C GLN A 571 -11.44 -11.06 -36.21
N LEU A 572 -10.56 -10.43 -37.00
CA LEU A 572 -9.14 -10.33 -36.69
C LEU A 572 -8.90 -9.67 -35.32
N GLY A 573 -8.08 -10.30 -34.48
CA GLY A 573 -7.79 -9.85 -33.12
C GLY A 573 -8.73 -10.43 -32.07
N SER A 574 -9.39 -11.56 -32.37
CA SER A 574 -10.21 -12.26 -31.36
C SER A 574 -9.35 -12.81 -30.21
N ALA A 575 -8.17 -13.35 -30.54
CA ALA A 575 -7.10 -13.66 -29.59
C ALA A 575 -5.75 -13.14 -30.12
N ILE A 576 -4.86 -12.76 -29.21
CA ILE A 576 -3.54 -12.20 -29.51
C ILE A 576 -2.55 -12.60 -28.40
N CYS A 577 -1.31 -12.93 -28.77
CA CYS A 577 -0.24 -13.22 -27.81
C CYS A 577 1.14 -12.95 -28.44
N SER A 578 2.17 -12.80 -27.59
CA SER A 578 3.55 -13.01 -28.03
C SER A 578 3.72 -14.47 -28.44
N ALA A 579 4.40 -14.69 -29.55
CA ALA A 579 4.78 -16.00 -30.05
C ALA A 579 6.19 -16.42 -29.55
N GLY A 580 6.88 -15.51 -28.84
CA GLY A 580 8.33 -15.59 -28.64
C GLY A 580 9.10 -15.37 -29.94
N ASP A 581 10.41 -15.60 -29.92
CA ASP A 581 11.26 -15.55 -31.10
C ASP A 581 11.15 -16.87 -31.88
N THR A 582 10.26 -16.92 -32.87
CA THR A 582 9.95 -18.17 -33.61
C THR A 582 10.98 -18.49 -34.69
N ASP A 583 11.86 -17.55 -35.03
CA ASP A 583 12.88 -17.72 -36.06
C ASP A 583 14.34 -17.47 -35.65
N GLY A 584 14.56 -17.16 -34.37
CA GLY A 584 15.87 -16.99 -33.75
C GLY A 584 16.57 -15.71 -34.19
N ASP A 585 15.83 -14.69 -34.62
CA ASP A 585 16.40 -13.43 -35.08
C ASP A 585 16.66 -12.41 -33.96
N GLY A 586 16.25 -12.75 -32.73
CA GLY A 586 16.44 -11.96 -31.52
C GLY A 586 15.32 -10.97 -31.23
N TYR A 587 14.24 -10.97 -32.01
CA TYR A 587 13.05 -10.16 -31.77
C TYR A 587 11.84 -11.04 -31.52
N GLU A 588 10.93 -10.62 -30.63
CA GLU A 588 9.70 -11.39 -30.40
C GLU A 588 8.69 -11.21 -31.53
N ASP A 589 8.05 -12.31 -31.92
CA ASP A 589 7.00 -12.36 -32.92
C ASP A 589 5.60 -12.36 -32.28
N VAL A 590 4.57 -12.09 -33.08
CA VAL A 590 3.18 -11.97 -32.59
C VAL A 590 2.21 -12.85 -33.39
N LEU A 591 1.33 -13.54 -32.66
CA LEU A 591 0.19 -14.25 -33.24
C LEU A 591 -1.10 -13.44 -33.13
N VAL A 592 -1.87 -13.42 -34.21
CA VAL A 592 -3.20 -12.80 -34.25
C VAL A 592 -4.20 -13.75 -34.91
N SER A 593 -5.31 -14.03 -34.23
CA SER A 593 -6.35 -14.94 -34.74
C SER A 593 -7.52 -14.22 -35.42
N GLY A 594 -8.16 -14.95 -36.34
CA GLY A 594 -9.39 -14.57 -37.04
C GLY A 594 -10.32 -15.78 -37.16
N PRO A 595 -11.08 -16.14 -36.09
CA PRO A 595 -11.87 -17.37 -36.05
C PRO A 595 -13.01 -17.40 -37.07
N GLY A 596 -13.51 -16.25 -37.54
CA GLY A 596 -14.56 -16.17 -38.54
C GLY A 596 -14.09 -16.28 -40.00
N PHE A 597 -12.83 -16.66 -40.25
CA PHE A 597 -12.29 -16.81 -41.61
C PHE A 597 -13.06 -17.81 -42.47
N ASN A 598 -13.33 -17.42 -43.72
CA ASN A 598 -14.13 -18.16 -44.70
C ASN A 598 -13.40 -18.25 -46.05
N HIS A 599 -12.82 -19.40 -46.39
CA HIS A 599 -12.17 -19.60 -47.71
C HIS A 599 -12.49 -20.97 -48.30
N GLY A 600 -13.76 -21.17 -48.66
CA GLY A 600 -14.27 -22.43 -49.20
C GLY A 600 -14.77 -23.41 -48.14
N ILE A 601 -14.48 -23.14 -46.87
CA ILE A 601 -14.99 -23.83 -45.68
C ILE A 601 -15.53 -22.76 -44.73
N SER A 602 -16.72 -22.99 -44.16
CA SER A 602 -17.43 -21.99 -43.34
C SER A 602 -16.81 -21.87 -41.95
N ASN A 603 -16.44 -20.67 -41.52
CA ASN A 603 -15.83 -20.34 -40.23
C ASN A 603 -14.72 -21.32 -39.83
N GLN A 604 -13.78 -21.56 -40.74
CA GLN A 604 -12.70 -22.50 -40.51
C GLN A 604 -11.57 -21.94 -39.62
N GLY A 605 -11.62 -20.64 -39.33
CA GLY A 605 -10.60 -19.94 -38.57
C GLY A 605 -9.26 -19.81 -39.30
N ILE A 606 -8.48 -18.82 -38.88
CA ILE A 606 -7.10 -18.62 -39.32
C ILE A 606 -6.29 -17.95 -38.21
N VAL A 607 -4.99 -18.22 -38.19
CA VAL A 607 -4.02 -17.51 -37.36
C VAL A 607 -2.91 -16.97 -38.26
N TYR A 608 -2.45 -15.75 -37.96
CA TYR A 608 -1.37 -15.06 -38.65
C TYR A 608 -0.19 -14.82 -37.70
N LEU A 609 1.03 -14.97 -38.20
CA LEU A 609 2.27 -14.58 -37.51
C LEU A 609 2.82 -13.29 -38.13
N TYR A 610 3.11 -12.31 -37.29
CA TYR A 610 3.77 -11.06 -37.65
C TYR A 610 5.12 -11.00 -36.97
N ARG A 611 6.19 -10.76 -37.73
CA ARG A 611 7.53 -10.77 -37.18
C ARG A 611 7.93 -9.48 -36.49
N GLY A 612 8.68 -9.61 -35.41
CA GLY A 612 9.42 -8.53 -34.76
C GLY A 612 10.61 -8.07 -35.61
N SER A 613 11.14 -6.90 -35.29
CA SER A 613 12.41 -6.38 -35.84
C SER A 613 12.81 -5.12 -35.08
N ALA A 614 14.03 -4.62 -35.26
CA ALA A 614 14.43 -3.30 -34.74
C ALA A 614 13.53 -2.11 -35.17
N ALA A 615 12.70 -2.27 -36.21
CA ALA A 615 11.71 -1.26 -36.64
C ALA A 615 10.29 -1.51 -36.06
N GLY A 616 10.17 -2.50 -35.18
CA GLY A 616 8.92 -3.06 -34.67
C GLY A 616 8.28 -4.11 -35.61
N LEU A 617 6.99 -4.35 -35.41
CA LEU A 617 6.23 -5.40 -36.09
C LEU A 617 6.04 -5.16 -37.60
N ALA A 618 6.17 -6.24 -38.37
CA ALA A 618 5.90 -6.25 -39.80
C ALA A 618 4.42 -5.95 -40.12
N ALA A 619 4.14 -5.16 -41.16
CA ALA A 619 2.76 -4.85 -41.57
C ALA A 619 2.05 -5.99 -42.33
N THR A 620 2.80 -7.01 -42.75
CA THR A 620 2.29 -8.17 -43.48
C THR A 620 2.69 -9.45 -42.74
N PRO A 621 1.79 -10.43 -42.63
CA PRO A 621 2.12 -11.66 -41.93
C PRO A 621 3.20 -12.45 -42.70
N SER A 622 4.16 -13.00 -41.97
CA SER A 622 5.20 -13.87 -42.49
C SER A 622 4.71 -15.30 -42.69
N TRP A 623 3.69 -15.69 -41.92
CA TRP A 623 3.10 -17.01 -41.91
C TRP A 623 1.61 -16.97 -41.59
N SER A 624 0.87 -17.98 -42.05
CA SER A 624 -0.51 -18.21 -41.64
C SER A 624 -0.90 -19.68 -41.72
N ALA A 625 -1.86 -20.10 -40.88
CA ALA A 625 -2.49 -21.41 -40.96
C ALA A 625 -4.00 -21.31 -40.71
N ALA A 626 -4.78 -22.03 -41.51
CA ALA A 626 -6.24 -22.14 -41.38
C ALA A 626 -6.63 -23.51 -40.83
N GLY A 627 -7.72 -23.58 -40.07
CA GLY A 627 -8.13 -24.80 -39.35
C GLY A 627 -8.59 -25.95 -40.26
N GLY A 628 -9.05 -25.65 -41.47
CA GLY A 628 -9.40 -26.68 -42.47
C GLY A 628 -10.67 -27.48 -42.18
N GLU A 629 -11.39 -27.16 -41.10
CA GLU A 629 -12.66 -27.75 -40.69
C GLU A 629 -13.71 -26.67 -40.51
N ALA A 630 -14.97 -26.95 -40.84
CA ALA A 630 -16.03 -25.95 -40.73
C ALA A 630 -16.45 -25.78 -39.27
N VAL A 631 -16.46 -24.54 -38.78
CA VAL A 631 -16.98 -24.17 -37.46
C VAL A 631 -16.18 -24.75 -36.28
N ALA A 632 -14.97 -25.28 -36.50
CA ALA A 632 -14.13 -25.88 -35.46
C ALA A 632 -13.59 -24.88 -34.41
N GLY A 633 -13.82 -23.57 -34.59
CA GLY A 633 -13.33 -22.55 -33.67
C GLY A 633 -11.80 -22.41 -33.68
N TYR A 634 -11.13 -22.75 -34.78
CA TYR A 634 -9.68 -22.64 -34.88
C TYR A 634 -9.21 -21.20 -34.63
N GLY A 635 -8.35 -21.01 -33.63
CA GLY A 635 -7.89 -19.70 -33.20
C GLY A 635 -8.84 -18.97 -32.24
N THR A 636 -9.76 -19.67 -31.58
CA THR A 636 -10.53 -19.12 -30.45
C THR A 636 -9.59 -18.58 -29.37
N ASP A 637 -8.53 -19.32 -29.06
CA ASP A 637 -7.45 -18.88 -28.19
C ASP A 637 -6.09 -19.30 -28.76
N VAL A 638 -5.04 -18.53 -28.44
CA VAL A 638 -3.67 -18.74 -28.89
C VAL A 638 -2.68 -18.41 -27.77
N ALA A 639 -1.60 -19.17 -27.67
CA ALA A 639 -0.51 -18.87 -26.75
C ALA A 639 0.85 -19.22 -27.38
N SER A 640 1.91 -18.55 -26.91
CA SER A 640 3.25 -19.12 -27.02
C SER A 640 3.23 -20.47 -26.30
N ALA A 641 3.82 -21.48 -26.92
CA ALA A 641 4.07 -22.76 -26.28
C ALA A 641 5.46 -22.78 -25.62
N GLY A 642 6.24 -21.70 -25.69
CA GLY A 642 7.66 -21.70 -25.34
C GLY A 642 8.44 -22.63 -26.26
N ASP A 643 9.58 -23.15 -25.81
CA ASP A 643 10.32 -24.18 -26.55
C ASP A 643 9.93 -25.56 -25.99
N VAL A 644 8.87 -26.15 -26.54
CA VAL A 644 8.37 -27.43 -26.02
C VAL A 644 9.24 -28.60 -26.44
N ASN A 645 10.13 -28.39 -27.43
CA ASN A 645 10.92 -29.44 -28.06
C ASN A 645 12.43 -29.34 -27.77
N GLY A 646 12.88 -28.23 -27.18
CA GLY A 646 14.26 -27.96 -26.79
C GLY A 646 15.18 -27.64 -27.98
N ASP A 647 14.66 -27.13 -29.09
CA ASP A 647 15.46 -26.76 -30.27
C ASP A 647 15.94 -25.30 -30.29
N GLY A 648 15.52 -24.52 -29.29
CA GLY A 648 15.90 -23.13 -29.08
C GLY A 648 15.04 -22.12 -29.83
N PHE A 649 13.93 -22.52 -30.46
CA PHE A 649 12.99 -21.62 -31.14
C PHE A 649 11.64 -21.60 -30.42
N GLY A 650 10.98 -20.45 -30.42
CA GLY A 650 9.62 -20.34 -29.88
C GLY A 650 8.62 -21.18 -30.71
N ASP A 651 7.87 -22.03 -30.02
CA ASP A 651 6.75 -22.80 -30.54
C ASP A 651 5.42 -22.12 -30.18
N VAL A 652 4.33 -22.49 -30.87
CA VAL A 652 3.02 -21.91 -30.62
C VAL A 652 1.90 -22.94 -30.60
N VAL A 653 0.89 -22.69 -29.76
CA VAL A 653 -0.30 -23.53 -29.61
C VAL A 653 -1.56 -22.77 -29.98
N VAL A 654 -2.47 -23.44 -30.69
CA VAL A 654 -3.74 -22.87 -31.18
C VAL A 654 -4.91 -23.75 -30.75
N GLY A 655 -5.90 -23.16 -30.11
CA GLY A 655 -7.13 -23.82 -29.68
C GLY A 655 -8.15 -24.01 -30.81
N MET A 656 -8.89 -25.12 -30.77
CA MET A 656 -10.01 -25.45 -31.65
C MET A 656 -11.14 -26.13 -30.85
N PRO A 657 -11.85 -25.38 -29.98
CA PRO A 657 -12.80 -25.96 -29.02
C PRO A 657 -14.01 -26.66 -29.64
N LEU A 658 -14.33 -26.39 -30.90
CA LEU A 658 -15.49 -27.01 -31.58
C LEU A 658 -15.06 -28.06 -32.60
N HIS A 659 -13.82 -28.56 -32.50
CA HIS A 659 -13.30 -29.60 -33.39
C HIS A 659 -14.02 -30.93 -33.20
N ASP A 660 -14.46 -31.54 -34.30
CA ASP A 660 -15.03 -32.88 -34.34
C ASP A 660 -13.92 -33.93 -34.41
N SER A 661 -13.75 -34.69 -33.33
CA SER A 661 -12.90 -35.88 -33.38
C SER A 661 -13.57 -36.99 -34.21
N PRO A 662 -12.83 -38.03 -34.66
CA PRO A 662 -13.43 -39.16 -35.40
C PRO A 662 -14.55 -39.92 -34.66
N ARG A 663 -14.73 -39.70 -33.35
CA ARG A 663 -15.69 -40.41 -32.50
C ARG A 663 -16.71 -39.50 -31.83
N ASP A 664 -16.32 -38.27 -31.50
CA ASP A 664 -17.06 -37.39 -30.61
C ASP A 664 -17.14 -35.98 -31.21
N ALA A 665 -18.36 -35.46 -31.30
CA ALA A 665 -18.64 -34.14 -31.87
C ALA A 665 -18.33 -33.02 -30.88
N ASP A 666 -17.81 -31.90 -31.37
CA ASP A 666 -17.39 -30.74 -30.57
C ASP A 666 -16.51 -31.14 -29.35
N ALA A 667 -15.69 -32.19 -29.51
CA ALA A 667 -14.79 -32.63 -28.44
C ALA A 667 -13.72 -31.56 -28.15
N GLY A 668 -13.34 -30.83 -29.19
CA GLY A 668 -12.30 -29.82 -29.13
C GLY A 668 -10.90 -30.41 -29.18
N GLY A 669 -9.92 -29.55 -29.44
CA GLY A 669 -8.52 -29.93 -29.46
C GLY A 669 -7.57 -28.75 -29.56
N VAL A 670 -6.28 -29.06 -29.66
CA VAL A 670 -5.21 -28.06 -29.82
C VAL A 670 -4.21 -28.50 -30.89
N VAL A 671 -3.67 -27.52 -31.61
CA VAL A 671 -2.66 -27.71 -32.67
C VAL A 671 -1.38 -26.99 -32.27
N LEU A 672 -0.26 -27.70 -32.35
CA LEU A 672 1.07 -27.17 -32.06
C LEU A 672 1.85 -26.95 -33.36
N TYR A 673 2.50 -25.80 -33.47
CA TYR A 673 3.40 -25.45 -34.57
C TYR A 673 4.78 -25.17 -34.01
N PHE A 674 5.79 -25.84 -34.59
CA PHE A 674 7.17 -25.67 -34.15
C PHE A 674 7.85 -24.48 -34.82
N GLY A 675 8.69 -23.77 -34.07
CA GLY A 675 9.63 -22.76 -34.53
C GLY A 675 10.77 -23.34 -35.36
N SER A 676 11.47 -22.49 -36.11
CA SER A 676 12.67 -22.88 -36.86
C SER A 676 13.40 -21.63 -37.37
N PRO A 677 14.67 -21.73 -37.84
CA PRO A 677 15.36 -20.59 -38.48
C PRO A 677 14.65 -19.97 -39.69
N THR A 678 13.58 -20.60 -40.19
CA THR A 678 12.75 -20.07 -41.29
C THR A 678 11.36 -19.60 -40.83
N GLY A 679 11.10 -19.58 -39.52
CA GLY A 679 9.81 -19.36 -38.88
C GLY A 679 9.02 -20.65 -38.65
N LEU A 680 7.75 -20.49 -38.32
CA LEU A 680 6.85 -21.61 -37.98
C LEU A 680 6.69 -22.65 -39.10
N THR A 681 6.60 -23.91 -38.70
CA THR A 681 6.26 -25.04 -39.58
C THR A 681 4.93 -24.83 -40.32
N THR A 682 4.84 -25.32 -41.57
CA THR A 682 3.61 -25.18 -42.39
C THR A 682 2.57 -26.28 -42.16
N THR A 683 2.87 -27.24 -41.30
CA THR A 683 1.97 -28.36 -40.98
C THR A 683 2.03 -28.59 -39.48
N GLY A 684 0.96 -28.20 -38.79
CA GLY A 684 0.85 -28.37 -37.35
C GLY A 684 0.72 -29.83 -36.95
N LYS A 685 1.22 -30.16 -35.76
CA LYS A 685 0.96 -31.43 -35.09
C LYS A 685 -0.36 -31.27 -34.34
N ILE A 686 -1.40 -32.03 -34.69
CA ILE A 686 -2.57 -32.18 -33.80
C ILE A 686 -2.04 -32.89 -32.56
N VAL A 687 -2.04 -32.17 -31.43
CA VAL A 687 -1.46 -32.67 -30.18
C VAL A 687 -2.48 -33.49 -29.41
N PHE A 688 -3.74 -33.05 -29.44
CA PHE A 688 -4.77 -33.60 -28.57
C PHE A 688 -6.18 -33.38 -29.12
N GLU A 689 -7.03 -34.39 -28.93
CA GLU A 689 -8.48 -34.35 -29.08
C GLU A 689 -9.06 -34.87 -27.76
N ALA A 690 -10.06 -34.20 -27.19
CA ALA A 690 -10.74 -34.75 -26.02
C ALA A 690 -11.48 -36.06 -26.39
N ASP A 691 -11.71 -36.92 -25.41
CA ASP A 691 -12.38 -38.21 -25.58
C ASP A 691 -13.88 -38.17 -25.21
N GLN A 692 -14.46 -36.97 -25.13
CA GLN A 692 -15.87 -36.74 -24.83
C GLN A 692 -16.45 -35.67 -25.75
N ALA A 693 -17.68 -35.89 -26.20
CA ALA A 693 -18.42 -34.90 -26.98
C ALA A 693 -18.70 -33.65 -26.13
N THR A 694 -18.68 -32.47 -26.75
CA THR A 694 -18.94 -31.16 -26.11
C THR A 694 -18.02 -30.80 -24.95
N ALA A 695 -16.86 -31.44 -24.82
CA ALA A 695 -15.87 -31.10 -23.80
C ALA A 695 -15.22 -29.72 -24.02
N HIS A 696 -15.23 -29.25 -25.27
CA HIS A 696 -14.64 -27.99 -25.70
C HIS A 696 -13.16 -27.82 -25.33
N ALA A 697 -12.35 -28.88 -25.48
CA ALA A 697 -10.93 -28.78 -25.22
C ALA A 697 -10.23 -27.76 -26.13
N GLY A 698 -9.31 -26.99 -25.58
CA GLY A 698 -8.64 -25.90 -26.29
C GLY A 698 -9.46 -24.60 -26.29
N PHE A 699 -10.43 -24.48 -25.38
CA PHE A 699 -11.14 -23.23 -25.14
C PHE A 699 -10.21 -22.13 -24.60
N SER A 700 -9.29 -22.52 -23.72
CA SER A 700 -8.18 -21.68 -23.25
C SER A 700 -6.89 -22.49 -23.27
N VAL A 701 -5.79 -21.88 -23.72
CA VAL A 701 -4.47 -22.51 -23.83
C VAL A 701 -3.38 -21.65 -23.19
N ALA A 702 -2.41 -22.28 -22.54
CA ALA A 702 -1.26 -21.60 -21.94
C ALA A 702 -0.03 -22.51 -21.91
N SER A 703 1.13 -21.95 -21.56
CA SER A 703 2.35 -22.72 -21.34
C SER A 703 3.17 -22.20 -20.16
N CYS A 704 3.89 -23.10 -19.51
CA CYS A 704 4.95 -22.85 -18.55
C CYS A 704 5.69 -24.17 -18.27
N ASP A 705 6.93 -24.13 -17.82
CA ASP A 705 7.64 -25.34 -17.36
C ASP A 705 7.23 -25.63 -15.90
N VAL A 706 6.22 -26.49 -15.71
CA VAL A 706 5.68 -26.79 -14.38
C VAL A 706 6.52 -27.82 -13.62
N ASN A 707 7.44 -28.49 -14.32
CA ASN A 707 8.21 -29.61 -13.79
C ASN A 707 9.73 -29.32 -13.68
N GLY A 708 10.19 -28.21 -14.24
CA GLY A 708 11.56 -27.73 -14.22
C GLY A 708 12.53 -28.61 -15.02
N ASP A 709 12.07 -29.31 -16.06
CA ASP A 709 12.91 -30.17 -16.89
C ASP A 709 13.57 -29.42 -18.07
N GLY A 710 13.26 -28.14 -18.23
CA GLY A 710 13.81 -27.27 -19.26
C GLY A 710 13.06 -27.34 -20.59
N TYR A 711 11.95 -28.07 -20.68
CA TYR A 711 11.01 -28.01 -21.80
C TYR A 711 9.76 -27.26 -21.34
N SER A 712 9.21 -26.42 -22.21
CA SER A 712 7.93 -25.79 -21.90
C SER A 712 6.79 -26.81 -21.93
N ASP A 713 5.88 -26.75 -20.95
CA ASP A 713 4.70 -27.61 -20.89
C ASP A 713 3.47 -26.89 -21.43
N VAL A 714 2.50 -27.65 -21.96
CA VAL A 714 1.27 -27.11 -22.56
C VAL A 714 0.07 -27.41 -21.67
N LEU A 715 -0.73 -26.38 -21.43
CA LEU A 715 -1.97 -26.41 -20.65
C LEU A 715 -3.16 -26.22 -21.59
N CYS A 716 -4.20 -27.03 -21.41
CA CYS A 716 -5.39 -27.01 -22.25
C CYS A 716 -6.66 -27.12 -21.40
N GLY A 717 -7.44 -26.04 -21.37
CA GLY A 717 -8.73 -25.98 -20.69
C GLY A 717 -9.85 -26.65 -21.50
N ALA A 718 -10.71 -27.40 -20.79
CA ALA A 718 -11.90 -28.06 -21.33
C ALA A 718 -13.06 -27.84 -20.33
N PRO A 719 -13.70 -26.67 -20.33
CA PRO A 719 -14.63 -26.24 -19.27
C PRO A 719 -15.89 -27.09 -19.14
N ASP A 720 -16.27 -27.82 -20.19
CA ASP A 720 -17.50 -28.62 -20.24
C ASP A 720 -17.22 -30.14 -20.15
N TYR A 721 -15.99 -30.54 -19.83
CA TYR A 721 -15.64 -31.95 -19.63
C TYR A 721 -16.32 -32.54 -18.37
N ASP A 722 -16.80 -33.78 -18.47
CA ASP A 722 -17.44 -34.51 -17.37
C ASP A 722 -16.48 -35.58 -16.81
N ASP A 723 -15.97 -35.44 -15.58
CA ASP A 723 -15.17 -36.46 -14.86
C ASP A 723 -15.81 -36.88 -13.52
N GLY A 724 -17.09 -37.22 -13.61
CA GLY A 724 -17.90 -37.65 -12.47
C GLY A 724 -19.00 -36.67 -12.10
N GLN A 725 -18.94 -35.41 -12.51
CA GLN A 725 -20.05 -34.44 -12.49
C GLN A 725 -20.22 -33.76 -13.84
N THR A 726 -21.45 -33.39 -14.18
CA THR A 726 -21.75 -32.72 -15.45
C THR A 726 -21.24 -31.29 -15.46
N GLY A 727 -20.49 -30.90 -16.50
CA GLY A 727 -19.95 -29.55 -16.73
C GLY A 727 -19.02 -29.07 -15.62
N GLU A 728 -18.31 -29.98 -14.96
CA GLU A 728 -17.36 -29.59 -13.90
C GLU A 728 -16.10 -28.95 -14.48
N GLY A 729 -15.67 -29.41 -15.65
CA GLY A 729 -14.53 -28.89 -16.39
C GLY A 729 -13.19 -29.40 -15.86
N VAL A 730 -12.20 -29.45 -16.76
CA VAL A 730 -10.83 -29.92 -16.47
C VAL A 730 -9.77 -29.07 -17.17
N VAL A 731 -8.53 -29.21 -16.70
CA VAL A 731 -7.33 -28.75 -17.41
C VAL A 731 -6.42 -29.95 -17.68
N PHE A 732 -6.09 -30.18 -18.95
CA PHE A 732 -5.11 -31.17 -19.38
C PHE A 732 -3.71 -30.55 -19.41
N VAL A 733 -2.74 -31.22 -18.80
CA VAL A 733 -1.34 -30.79 -18.72
C VAL A 733 -0.46 -31.76 -19.51
N TYR A 734 0.36 -31.24 -20.42
CA TYR A 734 1.25 -32.03 -21.28
C TYR A 734 2.69 -31.60 -21.09
N TYR A 735 3.53 -32.53 -20.61
CA TYR A 735 4.94 -32.21 -20.47
C TYR A 735 5.67 -32.14 -21.81
N GLY A 736 6.50 -31.12 -21.94
CA GLY A 736 7.45 -30.94 -23.03
C GLY A 736 8.47 -32.08 -23.08
N ASN A 737 9.05 -32.30 -24.25
CA ASN A 737 10.08 -33.32 -24.50
C ASN A 737 10.69 -33.12 -25.90
N PRO A 738 11.79 -33.81 -26.26
CA PRO A 738 12.46 -33.65 -27.56
C PRO A 738 11.63 -33.88 -28.84
N VAL A 739 10.37 -34.34 -28.75
CA VAL A 739 9.45 -34.43 -29.90
C VAL A 739 8.23 -33.50 -29.76
N GLY A 740 8.34 -32.49 -28.90
CA GLY A 740 7.30 -31.55 -28.49
C GLY A 740 6.54 -32.08 -27.28
N VAL A 741 5.34 -32.60 -27.50
CA VAL A 741 4.49 -33.15 -26.43
C VAL A 741 3.94 -34.53 -26.79
N SER A 742 3.57 -35.31 -25.77
CA SER A 742 2.86 -36.60 -25.92
C SER A 742 1.39 -36.38 -26.32
N THR A 743 0.77 -37.41 -26.91
CA THR A 743 -0.68 -37.41 -27.20
C THR A 743 -1.54 -37.82 -26.00
N THR A 744 -0.93 -38.13 -24.87
CA THR A 744 -1.62 -38.45 -23.61
C THR A 744 -1.28 -37.40 -22.55
N PRO A 745 -2.26 -36.86 -21.81
CA PRO A 745 -1.99 -35.89 -20.77
C PRO A 745 -1.11 -36.50 -19.68
N SER A 746 -0.18 -35.70 -19.18
CA SER A 746 0.70 -36.04 -18.06
C SER A 746 -0.03 -35.86 -16.74
N GLN A 747 -0.88 -34.83 -16.64
CA GLN A 747 -1.79 -34.61 -15.51
C GLN A 747 -3.15 -34.09 -16.00
N ILE A 748 -4.17 -34.30 -15.17
CA ILE A 748 -5.51 -33.75 -15.35
C ILE A 748 -5.88 -33.08 -14.03
N LEU A 749 -6.20 -31.78 -14.10
CA LEU A 749 -6.70 -31.01 -12.96
C LEU A 749 -8.21 -30.88 -13.06
N GLN A 750 -8.91 -31.03 -11.94
CA GLN A 750 -10.36 -30.88 -11.89
C GLN A 750 -10.82 -30.40 -10.52
N ARG A 751 -12.05 -29.90 -10.47
CA ARG A 751 -12.76 -29.61 -9.23
C ARG A 751 -14.10 -30.30 -9.28
N ASN A 752 -14.33 -31.22 -8.35
CA ASN A 752 -15.54 -32.03 -8.22
C ASN A 752 -16.80 -31.20 -7.88
N ILE A 753 -17.20 -30.31 -8.77
CA ILE A 753 -18.27 -29.33 -8.64
C ILE A 753 -18.98 -29.25 -10.00
N GLY A 754 -20.18 -29.84 -10.11
CA GLY A 754 -20.95 -29.80 -11.35
C GLY A 754 -21.31 -28.38 -11.79
N GLY A 755 -21.17 -28.11 -13.08
CA GLY A 755 -21.43 -26.80 -13.69
C GLY A 755 -20.45 -25.71 -13.31
N ALA A 756 -19.25 -26.04 -12.82
CA ALA A 756 -18.24 -25.07 -12.41
C ALA A 756 -17.56 -24.36 -13.59
N GLY A 757 -17.44 -25.03 -14.74
CA GLY A 757 -16.66 -24.53 -15.88
C GLY A 757 -15.17 -24.42 -15.57
N PHE A 758 -14.60 -25.35 -14.80
CA PHE A 758 -13.18 -25.31 -14.44
C PHE A 758 -12.30 -25.48 -15.69
N GLY A 759 -11.32 -24.60 -15.88
CA GLY A 759 -10.53 -24.54 -17.11
C GLY A 759 -11.13 -23.64 -18.19
N TYR A 760 -12.13 -22.81 -17.85
CA TYR A 760 -12.64 -21.76 -18.75
C TYR A 760 -11.56 -20.74 -19.12
N SER A 761 -10.70 -20.40 -18.17
CA SER A 761 -9.48 -19.63 -18.40
C SER A 761 -8.31 -20.30 -17.68
N VAL A 762 -7.16 -20.37 -18.34
CA VAL A 762 -5.93 -20.96 -17.80
C VAL A 762 -4.77 -20.05 -18.16
N SER A 763 -3.86 -19.83 -17.22
CA SER A 763 -2.62 -19.08 -17.47
C SER A 763 -1.51 -19.58 -16.56
N SER A 764 -0.26 -19.30 -16.94
CA SER A 764 0.84 -19.34 -15.99
C SER A 764 0.54 -18.34 -14.87
N ALA A 765 0.77 -18.74 -13.62
CA ALA A 765 0.72 -17.84 -12.47
C ALA A 765 2.08 -17.13 -12.25
N GLY A 766 3.11 -17.48 -13.02
CA GLY A 766 4.50 -17.16 -12.69
C GLY A 766 5.05 -18.15 -11.68
N ASP A 767 6.03 -17.73 -10.88
CA ASP A 767 6.55 -18.49 -9.74
C ASP A 767 6.07 -17.77 -8.47
N VAL A 768 4.86 -18.11 -8.01
CA VAL A 768 4.18 -17.38 -6.93
C VAL A 768 4.76 -17.69 -5.55
N ASN A 769 5.65 -18.68 -5.46
CA ASN A 769 6.31 -19.09 -4.21
C ASN A 769 7.85 -19.03 -4.28
N ALA A 770 8.40 -18.53 -5.37
CA ALA A 770 9.83 -18.38 -5.63
C ALA A 770 10.62 -19.69 -5.46
N ASP A 771 10.05 -20.82 -5.88
CA ASP A 771 10.67 -22.14 -5.79
C ASP A 771 11.38 -22.59 -7.08
N GLY A 772 11.27 -21.80 -8.15
CA GLY A 772 11.89 -22.01 -9.44
C GLY A 772 11.09 -22.87 -10.41
N TYR A 773 9.85 -23.25 -10.07
CA TYR A 773 8.94 -23.98 -10.96
C TYR A 773 7.83 -23.06 -11.46
N GLY A 774 7.33 -23.31 -12.67
CA GLY A 774 6.16 -22.61 -13.18
C GLY A 774 4.89 -23.03 -12.43
N ASP A 775 4.15 -22.06 -11.93
CA ASP A 775 2.84 -22.25 -11.30
C ASP A 775 1.70 -21.96 -12.28
N VAL A 776 0.50 -22.42 -11.94
CA VAL A 776 -0.68 -22.31 -12.82
C VAL A 776 -1.88 -21.77 -12.08
N ILE A 777 -2.58 -20.81 -12.70
CA ILE A 777 -3.88 -20.31 -12.25
C ILE A 777 -4.99 -20.76 -13.21
N VAL A 778 -6.12 -21.20 -12.63
CA VAL A 778 -7.28 -21.71 -13.37
C VAL A 778 -8.58 -21.07 -12.89
N GLY A 779 -9.37 -20.56 -13.84
CA GLY A 779 -10.69 -19.99 -13.62
C GLY A 779 -11.84 -21.00 -13.72
N ALA A 780 -12.89 -20.75 -12.94
CA ALA A 780 -14.16 -21.50 -12.91
C ALA A 780 -15.34 -20.52 -12.66
N PRO A 781 -15.72 -19.72 -13.67
CA PRO A 781 -16.62 -18.57 -13.50
C PRO A 781 -18.06 -18.93 -13.13
N TYR A 782 -18.46 -20.20 -13.28
CA TYR A 782 -19.84 -20.64 -13.06
C TYR A 782 -20.07 -21.27 -11.68
N VAL A 783 -19.04 -21.32 -10.83
CA VAL A 783 -19.18 -21.72 -9.42
C VAL A 783 -20.12 -20.74 -8.68
N SER A 784 -21.19 -21.26 -8.09
CA SER A 784 -22.12 -20.45 -7.29
C SER A 784 -21.49 -20.02 -5.95
N PRO A 785 -21.67 -18.77 -5.47
CA PRO A 785 -22.60 -17.76 -5.99
C PRO A 785 -22.02 -16.70 -6.93
N GLY A 786 -20.70 -16.63 -7.17
CA GLY A 786 -20.07 -15.52 -7.90
C GLY A 786 -18.88 -15.86 -8.81
N GLY A 787 -18.48 -17.14 -8.92
CA GLY A 787 -17.31 -17.63 -9.65
C GLY A 787 -16.14 -18.03 -8.74
N SER A 788 -15.09 -18.63 -9.31
CA SER A 788 -13.90 -19.06 -8.56
C SER A 788 -12.63 -19.07 -9.41
N ALA A 789 -11.47 -18.94 -8.74
CA ALA A 789 -10.15 -19.17 -9.31
C ALA A 789 -9.29 -20.01 -8.36
N SER A 790 -8.33 -20.77 -8.89
CA SER A 790 -7.48 -21.68 -8.13
C SER A 790 -6.04 -21.67 -8.64
N VAL A 791 -5.06 -21.68 -7.72
CA VAL A 791 -3.62 -21.72 -8.06
C VAL A 791 -3.03 -23.06 -7.64
N TYR A 792 -2.24 -23.66 -8.53
CA TYR A 792 -1.53 -24.91 -8.38
C TYR A 792 -0.04 -24.67 -8.50
N LEU A 793 0.72 -25.16 -7.52
CA LEU A 793 2.17 -24.99 -7.50
C LEU A 793 2.86 -26.07 -8.35
N GLY A 794 3.88 -25.66 -9.09
CA GLY A 794 4.83 -26.50 -9.80
C GLY A 794 5.75 -27.27 -8.85
N SER A 795 6.39 -28.31 -9.37
CA SER A 795 7.38 -29.11 -8.62
C SER A 795 8.11 -30.07 -9.57
N PRO A 796 9.19 -30.76 -9.17
CA PRO A 796 9.78 -31.82 -10.00
C PRO A 796 8.81 -32.95 -10.41
N GLY A 797 7.69 -33.09 -9.71
CA GLY A 797 6.62 -34.05 -10.04
C GLY A 797 5.48 -33.45 -10.86
N GLY A 798 5.63 -32.21 -11.32
CA GLY A 798 4.59 -31.36 -11.90
C GLY A 798 3.68 -30.71 -10.86
N LEU A 799 2.47 -30.36 -11.29
CA LEU A 799 1.51 -29.63 -10.48
C LEU A 799 0.96 -30.45 -9.30
N GLY A 800 0.74 -29.79 -8.16
CA GLY A 800 0.09 -30.41 -7.01
C GLY A 800 -1.31 -30.96 -7.32
N ALA A 801 -1.68 -32.10 -6.72
CA ALA A 801 -3.01 -32.70 -6.91
C ALA A 801 -4.16 -31.88 -6.30
N THR A 802 -3.85 -30.92 -5.42
CA THR A 802 -4.80 -29.98 -4.82
C THR A 802 -4.25 -28.57 -4.96
N PRO A 803 -5.10 -27.57 -5.25
CA PRO A 803 -4.66 -26.19 -5.34
C PRO A 803 -4.20 -25.68 -3.97
N VAL A 804 -3.17 -24.84 -3.96
CA VAL A 804 -2.67 -24.18 -2.74
C VAL A 804 -3.57 -23.02 -2.34
N PHE A 805 -4.22 -22.41 -3.33
CA PHE A 805 -5.13 -21.30 -3.18
C PHE A 805 -6.42 -21.56 -3.95
N THR A 806 -7.55 -21.26 -3.34
CA THR A 806 -8.85 -21.26 -4.02
C THR A 806 -9.71 -20.18 -3.42
N TYR A 807 -10.08 -19.21 -4.25
CA TYR A 807 -11.01 -18.16 -3.87
C TYR A 807 -12.36 -18.41 -4.54
N ASN A 808 -13.42 -18.50 -3.73
CA ASN A 808 -14.81 -18.60 -4.22
C ASN A 808 -15.51 -17.27 -3.91
N ALA A 809 -15.84 -16.51 -4.94
CA ALA A 809 -16.41 -15.18 -4.77
C ALA A 809 -17.88 -15.24 -4.31
N SER A 810 -18.27 -14.31 -3.44
CA SER A 810 -19.68 -14.13 -3.05
C SER A 810 -20.48 -13.45 -4.16
N ALA A 811 -21.81 -13.50 -4.14
CA ALA A 811 -22.65 -12.80 -5.14
C ALA A 811 -22.49 -11.28 -5.13
N SER A 812 -22.08 -10.69 -4.01
CA SER A 812 -21.88 -9.24 -3.86
C SER A 812 -20.47 -8.79 -4.21
N VAL A 813 -19.55 -9.72 -4.47
CA VAL A 813 -18.14 -9.47 -4.78
C VAL A 813 -17.79 -9.99 -6.17
N GLY A 814 -18.38 -11.10 -6.61
CA GLY A 814 -18.14 -11.76 -7.88
C GLY A 814 -19.34 -11.76 -8.81
N GLY A 815 -19.09 -11.48 -10.08
CA GLY A 815 -19.98 -11.77 -11.20
C GLY A 815 -19.15 -12.41 -12.32
N GLN A 816 -19.19 -13.75 -12.41
CA GLN A 816 -18.28 -14.55 -13.24
C GLN A 816 -16.80 -14.36 -12.86
N PHE A 817 -16.48 -14.35 -11.57
CA PHE A 817 -15.10 -14.32 -11.11
C PHE A 817 -14.33 -15.54 -11.62
N GLY A 818 -13.17 -15.33 -12.25
CA GLY A 818 -12.41 -16.38 -12.94
C GLY A 818 -12.75 -16.51 -14.43
N ASP A 819 -13.46 -15.55 -15.02
CA ASP A 819 -13.68 -15.50 -16.47
C ASP A 819 -12.37 -15.29 -17.24
N ALA A 820 -11.49 -14.44 -16.69
CA ALA A 820 -10.11 -14.26 -17.13
C ALA A 820 -9.15 -14.40 -15.95
N VAL A 821 -7.98 -15.00 -16.18
CA VAL A 821 -6.88 -15.12 -15.21
C VAL A 821 -5.55 -14.87 -15.92
N ALA A 822 -4.59 -14.26 -15.22
CA ALA A 822 -3.22 -14.09 -15.71
C ALA A 822 -2.25 -13.95 -14.53
N SER A 823 -0.96 -14.22 -14.76
CA SER A 823 0.08 -13.65 -13.92
C SER A 823 0.12 -12.13 -14.13
N CYS A 824 0.33 -11.38 -13.05
CA CYS A 824 0.68 -9.97 -13.15
C CYS A 824 2.16 -9.71 -12.88
N GLY A 825 2.99 -10.75 -12.77
CA GLY A 825 4.38 -10.62 -12.32
C GLY A 825 4.45 -10.24 -10.84
N ASP A 826 5.65 -9.94 -10.37
CA ASP A 826 5.90 -9.45 -9.01
C ASP A 826 5.62 -7.94 -8.94
N VAL A 827 4.34 -7.57 -8.75
CA VAL A 827 3.90 -6.16 -8.79
C VAL A 827 4.32 -5.39 -7.54
N ASN A 828 4.66 -6.08 -6.46
CA ASN A 828 5.11 -5.47 -5.20
C ASN A 828 6.63 -5.60 -4.94
N ARG A 829 7.37 -6.29 -5.81
CA ARG A 829 8.80 -6.59 -5.70
C ARG A 829 9.20 -7.33 -4.43
N ASP A 830 8.35 -8.20 -3.91
CA ASP A 830 8.68 -9.02 -2.75
C ASP A 830 9.45 -10.31 -3.10
N GLY A 831 9.64 -10.56 -4.40
CA GLY A 831 10.33 -11.70 -4.97
C GLY A 831 9.40 -12.87 -5.31
N TYR A 832 8.09 -12.73 -5.13
CA TYR A 832 7.08 -13.73 -5.48
C TYR A 832 6.23 -13.23 -6.65
N GLY A 833 5.86 -14.14 -7.56
CA GLY A 833 4.92 -13.79 -8.63
C GLY A 833 3.50 -13.56 -8.08
N ASP A 834 2.79 -12.58 -8.65
CA ASP A 834 1.41 -12.26 -8.30
C ASP A 834 0.43 -12.66 -9.41
N VAL A 835 -0.86 -12.74 -9.05
CA VAL A 835 -1.92 -13.16 -9.98
C VAL A 835 -3.08 -12.19 -10.01
N VAL A 836 -3.70 -12.05 -11.18
CA VAL A 836 -4.88 -11.22 -11.41
C VAL A 836 -6.05 -12.05 -11.94
N VAL A 837 -7.26 -11.72 -11.49
CA VAL A 837 -8.50 -12.42 -11.83
C VAL A 837 -9.60 -11.44 -12.21
N GLY A 838 -10.29 -11.71 -13.32
CA GLY A 838 -11.40 -10.92 -13.85
C GLY A 838 -12.78 -11.44 -13.42
N ALA A 839 -13.72 -10.51 -13.25
CA ALA A 839 -15.13 -10.74 -12.94
C ALA A 839 -16.03 -9.79 -13.76
N PRO A 840 -16.11 -9.97 -15.09
CA PRO A 840 -16.72 -9.00 -16.00
C PRO A 840 -18.23 -8.81 -15.81
N SER A 841 -18.94 -9.74 -15.16
CA SER A 841 -20.37 -9.62 -14.87
C SER A 841 -20.69 -8.93 -13.54
N TYR A 842 -19.69 -8.49 -12.79
CA TYR A 842 -19.89 -7.77 -11.53
C TYR A 842 -20.78 -6.53 -11.70
N SER A 843 -21.71 -6.29 -10.76
CA SER A 843 -22.58 -5.10 -10.66
C SER A 843 -23.28 -4.72 -11.99
N GLY A 844 -24.04 -5.65 -12.57
CA GLY A 844 -24.73 -5.41 -13.84
C GLY A 844 -23.78 -5.29 -15.04
N SER A 845 -22.73 -6.12 -15.04
CA SER A 845 -21.65 -6.11 -16.04
C SER A 845 -20.86 -4.82 -16.10
N GLN A 846 -20.76 -4.08 -14.99
CA GLN A 846 -19.72 -3.06 -14.83
C GLN A 846 -18.33 -3.70 -14.96
N GLY A 847 -18.19 -4.89 -14.37
CA GLY A 847 -16.97 -5.67 -14.40
C GLY A 847 -15.96 -5.19 -13.36
N ARG A 848 -15.11 -6.11 -12.92
CA ARG A 848 -14.12 -5.90 -11.87
C ARG A 848 -12.93 -6.84 -12.04
N ILE A 849 -11.75 -6.45 -11.58
CA ILE A 849 -10.56 -7.31 -11.44
C ILE A 849 -10.11 -7.37 -9.99
N PHE A 850 -9.30 -8.38 -9.68
CA PHE A 850 -8.72 -8.64 -8.36
C PHE A 850 -7.28 -9.09 -8.51
N VAL A 851 -6.34 -8.48 -7.79
CA VAL A 851 -4.94 -8.91 -7.72
C VAL A 851 -4.67 -9.53 -6.35
N PHE A 852 -4.03 -10.69 -6.36
CA PHE A 852 -3.63 -11.43 -5.18
C PHE A 852 -2.11 -11.59 -5.20
N LEU A 853 -1.47 -11.35 -4.05
CA LEU A 853 -0.01 -11.38 -3.96
C LEU A 853 0.50 -12.80 -3.71
N GLY A 854 1.66 -13.09 -4.29
CA GLY A 854 2.48 -14.25 -4.03
C GLY A 854 3.09 -14.23 -2.63
N THR A 855 3.52 -15.39 -2.17
CA THR A 855 4.15 -15.62 -0.88
C THR A 855 4.99 -16.88 -0.96
N ALA A 856 5.90 -17.06 -0.01
CA ALA A 856 6.65 -18.31 0.14
C ALA A 856 5.81 -19.61 0.22
N THR A 857 4.49 -19.50 0.43
CA THR A 857 3.56 -20.63 0.52
C THR A 857 2.55 -20.72 -0.62
N GLY A 858 2.62 -19.85 -1.63
CA GLY A 858 1.62 -19.74 -2.70
C GLY A 858 1.02 -18.33 -2.72
N VAL A 859 -0.31 -18.20 -2.62
CA VAL A 859 -0.98 -16.90 -2.81
C VAL A 859 -1.77 -16.51 -1.55
N GLU A 860 -1.79 -15.21 -1.22
CA GLU A 860 -2.59 -14.67 -0.11
C GLU A 860 -4.10 -14.78 -0.36
N PHE A 861 -4.88 -15.07 0.69
CA PHE A 861 -6.34 -15.19 0.56
C PHE A 861 -7.08 -13.85 0.47
N ALA A 862 -6.45 -12.77 0.92
CA ALA A 862 -6.96 -11.42 0.75
C ALA A 862 -6.42 -10.87 -0.57
N TYR A 863 -7.31 -10.47 -1.49
CA TYR A 863 -6.88 -9.67 -2.62
C TYR A 863 -6.41 -8.32 -2.09
N ARG A 864 -5.32 -7.80 -2.67
CA ARG A 864 -4.67 -6.56 -2.23
C ARG A 864 -5.10 -5.37 -3.08
N PHE A 865 -5.56 -5.67 -4.29
CA PHE A 865 -6.09 -4.68 -5.20
C PHE A 865 -7.33 -5.22 -5.89
N ALA A 866 -8.32 -4.34 -6.07
CA ALA A 866 -9.47 -4.60 -6.92
C ALA A 866 -9.90 -3.31 -7.62
N ASN A 867 -10.27 -3.41 -8.90
CA ASN A 867 -10.63 -2.27 -9.73
C ASN A 867 -11.86 -2.59 -10.59
N GLU A 868 -12.71 -1.60 -10.83
CA GLU A 868 -13.98 -1.73 -11.54
C GLU A 868 -14.00 -0.97 -12.87
N GLY A 869 -14.87 -1.42 -13.77
CA GLY A 869 -15.24 -0.66 -14.94
C GLY A 869 -15.91 0.67 -14.60
N SER A 870 -15.89 1.60 -15.53
CA SER A 870 -16.38 2.96 -15.32
C SER A 870 -17.91 3.04 -15.16
N ALA A 871 -18.64 2.10 -15.77
CA ALA A 871 -20.10 2.04 -15.74
C ALA A 871 -20.63 0.63 -15.96
N ALA A 872 -21.85 0.37 -15.49
CA ALA A 872 -22.57 -0.88 -15.75
C ALA A 872 -22.71 -1.14 -17.26
N GLY A 873 -22.31 -2.33 -17.69
CA GLY A 873 -22.32 -2.77 -19.09
C GLY A 873 -20.96 -2.74 -19.78
N ASP A 874 -19.90 -2.21 -19.16
CA ASP A 874 -18.55 -2.11 -19.74
C ASP A 874 -17.86 -3.48 -19.92
N SER A 875 -18.20 -4.45 -19.07
CA SER A 875 -17.54 -5.77 -18.95
C SER A 875 -16.03 -5.64 -18.71
N TYR A 876 -15.64 -4.76 -17.80
CA TYR A 876 -14.24 -4.58 -17.40
C TYR A 876 -13.66 -5.86 -16.78
N GLY A 877 -12.43 -6.21 -17.17
CA GLY A 877 -11.77 -7.44 -16.73
C GLY A 877 -12.10 -8.67 -17.58
N THR A 878 -12.62 -8.48 -18.80
CA THR A 878 -12.87 -9.59 -19.77
C THR A 878 -11.56 -10.15 -20.34
N ALA A 879 -10.52 -9.33 -20.45
CA ALA A 879 -9.21 -9.73 -20.91
C ALA A 879 -8.13 -9.11 -20.02
N LEU A 880 -7.10 -9.90 -19.69
CA LEU A 880 -6.03 -9.53 -18.77
C LEU A 880 -4.69 -9.93 -19.39
N ALA A 881 -3.72 -9.04 -19.29
CA ALA A 881 -2.32 -9.34 -19.53
C ALA A 881 -1.49 -8.58 -18.50
N GLY A 882 -0.64 -9.27 -17.76
CA GLY A 882 0.33 -8.67 -16.86
C GLY A 882 1.73 -9.23 -17.11
N ALA A 883 2.71 -8.83 -16.29
CA ALA A 883 4.11 -9.25 -16.38
C ALA A 883 4.98 -8.55 -17.46
N GLY A 884 4.50 -7.50 -18.13
CA GLY A 884 5.33 -6.67 -19.03
C GLY A 884 5.69 -5.34 -18.38
N ASP A 885 6.87 -4.79 -18.67
CA ASP A 885 7.32 -3.49 -18.16
C ASP A 885 7.43 -2.51 -19.34
N MET A 886 6.36 -1.75 -19.58
CA MET A 886 6.26 -0.86 -20.74
C MET A 886 7.02 0.44 -20.56
N ASP A 887 7.28 0.87 -19.32
CA ASP A 887 7.99 2.12 -19.04
C ASP A 887 9.42 1.95 -18.51
N GLY A 888 9.86 0.69 -18.37
CA GLY A 888 11.23 0.31 -18.01
C GLY A 888 11.58 0.65 -16.57
N ASP A 889 10.55 0.78 -15.73
CA ASP A 889 10.67 1.14 -14.32
C ASP A 889 11.04 -0.09 -13.45
N GLY A 890 11.00 -1.27 -14.07
CA GLY A 890 11.29 -2.60 -13.58
C GLY A 890 10.16 -3.21 -12.74
N PHE A 891 8.97 -2.62 -12.74
CA PHE A 891 7.77 -3.20 -12.16
C PHE A 891 6.88 -3.70 -13.29
N PRO A 892 6.24 -4.86 -13.12
CA PRO A 892 5.22 -5.31 -14.05
C PRO A 892 4.03 -4.35 -14.14
N ASP A 893 3.64 -4.06 -15.37
CA ASP A 893 2.42 -3.36 -15.73
C ASP A 893 1.27 -4.33 -15.98
N LEU A 894 0.05 -3.81 -15.88
CA LEU A 894 -1.18 -4.55 -16.07
C LEU A 894 -2.08 -3.89 -17.12
N ALA A 895 -2.44 -4.64 -18.16
CA ALA A 895 -3.41 -4.26 -19.17
C ALA A 895 -4.75 -4.95 -18.94
N VAL A 896 -5.83 -4.18 -19.03
CA VAL A 896 -7.20 -4.64 -18.76
C VAL A 896 -8.15 -4.24 -19.87
N GLY A 897 -8.89 -5.22 -20.40
CA GLY A 897 -9.87 -5.06 -21.47
C GLY A 897 -11.30 -4.79 -20.97
N SER A 898 -12.00 -3.88 -21.64
CA SER A 898 -13.43 -3.55 -21.45
C SER A 898 -14.17 -3.50 -22.79
N PRO A 899 -14.43 -4.67 -23.41
CA PRO A 899 -14.89 -4.73 -24.80
C PRO A 899 -16.29 -4.15 -25.03
N LEU A 900 -17.11 -3.96 -23.99
CA LEU A 900 -18.47 -3.41 -24.13
C LEU A 900 -18.56 -1.93 -23.72
N PHE A 901 -17.43 -1.31 -23.35
CA PHE A 901 -17.36 0.10 -23.00
C PHE A 901 -17.94 1.01 -24.08
N THR A 902 -18.61 2.09 -23.64
CA THR A 902 -19.32 3.05 -24.50
C THR A 902 -19.09 4.49 -24.03
N ASN A 903 -18.49 5.33 -24.87
CA ASN A 903 -18.23 6.76 -24.62
C ASN A 903 -18.38 7.60 -25.90
N GLY A 904 -19.62 7.71 -26.37
CA GLY A 904 -19.96 8.44 -27.59
C GLY A 904 -20.21 7.55 -28.80
N GLN A 905 -19.68 6.32 -28.81
CA GLN A 905 -20.07 5.25 -29.75
C GLN A 905 -20.44 3.99 -28.98
N ALA A 906 -21.54 3.32 -29.37
CA ALA A 906 -22.01 2.13 -28.66
C ALA A 906 -21.04 0.95 -28.86
N LEU A 907 -20.62 0.29 -27.78
CA LEU A 907 -19.74 -0.89 -27.79
C LEU A 907 -18.41 -0.66 -28.53
N GLU A 908 -17.82 0.52 -28.37
CA GLU A 908 -16.54 0.84 -29.01
C GLU A 908 -15.36 0.13 -28.34
N GLY A 909 -15.49 -0.20 -27.06
CA GLY A 909 -14.48 -0.89 -26.28
C GLY A 909 -13.32 0.03 -25.83
N LEU A 910 -12.65 -0.42 -24.77
CA LEU A 910 -11.57 0.29 -24.08
C LEU A 910 -10.52 -0.72 -23.63
N VAL A 911 -9.26 -0.29 -23.66
CA VAL A 911 -8.16 -0.89 -22.92
C VAL A 911 -7.58 0.13 -21.95
N SER A 912 -7.31 -0.32 -20.73
CA SER A 912 -6.68 0.45 -19.65
C SER A 912 -5.36 -0.18 -19.27
N LEU A 913 -4.30 0.61 -19.18
CA LEU A 913 -2.95 0.20 -18.77
C LEU A 913 -2.58 0.85 -17.43
N TYR A 914 -2.21 0.02 -16.46
CA TYR A 914 -1.76 0.42 -15.13
C TYR A 914 -0.27 0.17 -15.03
N TYR A 915 0.50 1.21 -14.68
CA TYR A 915 1.94 1.09 -14.52
C TYR A 915 2.29 0.56 -13.13
N GLY A 916 3.29 -0.31 -13.03
CA GLY A 916 3.64 -1.05 -11.83
C GLY A 916 4.25 -0.23 -10.69
N ASN A 917 4.91 0.90 -10.96
CA ASN A 917 5.34 1.83 -9.89
C ASN A 917 4.96 3.29 -10.12
N ARG A 918 4.50 3.62 -11.33
CA ARG A 918 4.27 5.01 -11.69
C ARG A 918 2.94 5.46 -11.11
N TYR A 919 3.05 6.24 -10.06
CA TYR A 919 1.89 6.83 -9.42
C TYR A 919 1.98 8.35 -9.44
N PRO A 920 0.82 9.02 -9.32
CA PRO A 920 0.79 10.19 -8.48
C PRO A 920 0.82 9.84 -6.97
N SER A 921 0.44 8.62 -6.54
CA SER A 921 0.57 8.07 -5.15
C SER A 921 0.04 6.61 -4.90
N GLY A 922 0.84 5.52 -4.91
CA GLY A 922 0.33 4.21 -4.40
C GLY A 922 0.83 2.84 -4.91
N PHE A 923 2.00 2.70 -5.54
CA PHE A 923 2.71 1.41 -5.61
C PHE A 923 4.00 1.60 -4.81
N ASP A 924 3.82 2.00 -3.55
CA ASP A 924 4.89 1.98 -2.56
C ASP A 924 4.50 0.92 -1.53
N ILE A 925 5.09 -0.28 -1.64
CA ILE A 925 5.16 -1.22 -0.52
C ILE A 925 6.61 -1.21 -0.04
N ALA A 926 6.76 -0.96 1.27
CA ALA A 926 8.02 -0.63 1.92
C ALA A 926 9.08 -1.75 1.77
N GLY A 927 10.07 -1.49 0.91
CA GLY A 927 11.31 -2.27 0.78
C GLY A 927 12.50 -1.35 0.51
N ILE A 928 13.71 -1.76 0.92
CA ILE A 928 14.93 -0.97 0.73
C ILE A 928 15.24 -0.84 -0.78
N ASP A 929 14.98 0.34 -1.34
CA ASP A 929 15.33 0.70 -2.73
C ASP A 929 16.84 0.57 -3.01
N VAL A 930 17.22 -0.53 -3.65
CA VAL A 930 18.26 -0.54 -4.66
C VAL A 930 17.56 -1.01 -5.92
N VAL A 931 17.36 -0.10 -6.89
CA VAL A 931 16.82 -0.47 -8.21
C VAL A 931 18.02 -0.69 -9.13
N PRO A 932 18.50 -1.94 -9.28
CA PRO A 932 19.51 -2.23 -10.28
C PRO A 932 18.88 -2.13 -11.67
N PHE A 933 19.61 -1.55 -12.61
CA PHE A 933 19.26 -1.66 -14.02
C PHE A 933 20.52 -1.95 -14.82
N GLN A 934 20.32 -2.62 -15.95
CA GLN A 934 21.35 -2.92 -16.93
C GLN A 934 20.92 -2.35 -18.27
N VAL A 935 21.84 -1.64 -18.92
CA VAL A 935 21.64 -1.01 -20.22
C VAL A 935 22.81 -1.36 -21.13
N ARG A 936 22.59 -1.23 -22.44
CA ARG A 936 23.64 -1.31 -23.45
C ARG A 936 24.85 -0.48 -23.03
N ARG A 937 26.05 -0.88 -23.47
CA ARG A 937 27.32 -0.22 -23.05
C ARG A 937 27.33 1.29 -23.31
N ASP A 938 26.58 1.75 -24.31
CA ASP A 938 26.43 3.15 -24.68
C ASP A 938 25.24 3.86 -23.99
N GLY A 939 24.52 3.15 -23.12
CA GLY A 939 23.35 3.62 -22.39
C GLY A 939 22.10 3.76 -23.24
N SER A 940 22.07 3.19 -24.45
CA SER A 940 21.00 3.45 -25.44
C SER A 940 19.68 2.72 -25.18
N ALA A 941 19.70 1.55 -24.53
CA ALA A 941 18.51 0.74 -24.24
C ALA A 941 18.77 -0.16 -23.03
N PRO A 942 17.76 -0.54 -22.24
CA PRO A 942 17.83 -1.65 -21.29
C PRO A 942 18.31 -2.96 -21.94
N ILE A 943 18.85 -3.86 -21.14
CA ILE A 943 19.16 -5.23 -21.56
C ILE A 943 18.23 -6.17 -20.78
N ALA A 944 17.55 -7.07 -21.48
CA ALA A 944 16.62 -8.04 -20.90
C ALA A 944 17.23 -8.83 -19.72
N LEU A 945 16.37 -9.28 -18.81
CA LEU A 945 16.71 -10.10 -17.66
C LEU A 945 17.45 -11.38 -18.13
N LEU A 946 18.63 -11.70 -17.57
CA LEU A 946 19.59 -12.73 -18.06
C LEU A 946 20.23 -12.48 -19.43
N GLY A 947 20.22 -11.23 -19.88
CA GLY A 947 20.64 -10.86 -21.22
C GLY A 947 22.06 -11.28 -21.59
N MET A 948 22.21 -11.52 -22.88
CA MET A 948 23.49 -11.76 -23.54
C MET A 948 24.25 -10.44 -23.69
N SER A 949 25.56 -10.41 -23.41
CA SER A 949 26.34 -9.19 -23.59
C SER A 949 26.38 -8.80 -25.07
N GLU A 950 25.77 -7.69 -25.44
CA GLU A 950 25.78 -7.22 -26.84
C GLU A 950 27.10 -6.52 -27.23
N SER A 951 28.01 -6.33 -26.27
CA SER A 951 29.27 -5.62 -26.47
C SER A 951 30.47 -6.50 -26.14
N SER A 952 31.47 -6.50 -27.03
CA SER A 952 32.75 -7.22 -26.88
C SER A 952 33.66 -6.71 -25.75
N THR A 953 33.14 -5.82 -24.92
CA THR A 953 33.90 -5.03 -23.96
C THR A 953 33.12 -4.74 -22.67
N GLY A 954 31.89 -5.24 -22.52
CA GLY A 954 31.11 -5.05 -21.30
C GLY A 954 29.76 -4.35 -21.45
N LEU A 955 28.98 -4.26 -20.37
CA LEU A 955 27.69 -3.56 -20.31
C LEU A 955 27.72 -2.39 -19.33
N GLN A 956 26.80 -1.45 -19.46
CA GLN A 956 26.63 -0.38 -18.48
C GLN A 956 25.55 -0.79 -17.49
N PHE A 957 25.82 -0.59 -16.21
CA PHE A 957 24.89 -0.87 -15.13
C PHE A 957 24.71 0.38 -14.29
N GLY A 958 23.58 0.47 -13.61
CA GLY A 958 23.38 1.47 -12.59
C GLY A 958 22.51 0.97 -11.46
N ALA A 959 22.54 1.74 -10.39
CA ALA A 959 21.77 1.48 -9.20
C ALA A 959 21.43 2.80 -8.52
N TYR A 960 20.21 2.94 -8.04
CA TYR A 960 19.88 3.99 -7.10
C TYR A 960 20.24 3.53 -5.69
N LEU A 961 21.07 4.30 -4.98
CA LEU A 961 21.55 4.00 -3.64
C LEU A 961 20.86 4.92 -2.62
N ARG A 962 20.44 4.35 -1.48
CA ARG A 962 19.92 5.07 -0.31
C ARG A 962 20.63 4.65 0.98
N SER A 963 20.62 5.55 1.97
CA SER A 963 21.05 5.25 3.34
C SER A 963 19.86 4.74 4.17
N PRO A 964 19.98 3.63 4.91
CA PRO A 964 18.90 3.06 5.74
C PRO A 964 18.41 3.95 6.91
N LEU A 965 19.08 5.05 7.24
CA LEU A 965 18.85 5.85 8.47
C LEU A 965 18.71 7.36 8.21
N GLY A 966 18.52 7.80 6.96
CA GLY A 966 18.84 9.18 6.59
C GLY A 966 20.35 9.43 6.52
N ARG A 967 20.75 10.64 6.09
CA ARG A 967 22.08 11.03 5.54
C ARG A 967 23.27 10.19 6.03
N ALA A 968 23.75 9.27 5.19
CA ALA A 968 25.04 8.61 5.38
C ALA A 968 25.76 8.43 4.04
N ASP A 969 27.09 8.39 4.09
CA ASP A 969 27.91 8.03 2.94
C ASP A 969 27.60 6.57 2.53
N VAL A 970 27.18 6.38 1.28
CA VAL A 970 26.90 5.06 0.68
C VAL A 970 27.81 4.82 -0.54
N ARG A 971 28.05 3.56 -0.88
CA ARG A 971 28.73 3.14 -2.12
C ARG A 971 28.28 1.74 -2.53
N LEU A 972 28.52 1.32 -3.76
CA LEU A 972 28.08 0.01 -4.26
C LEU A 972 29.21 -1.02 -4.27
N ASP A 973 28.91 -2.24 -3.84
CA ASP A 973 29.67 -3.47 -4.16
C ASP A 973 28.94 -4.20 -5.28
N TRP A 974 29.67 -4.79 -6.22
CA TRP A 974 29.10 -5.66 -7.25
C TRP A 974 30.05 -6.76 -7.67
N ASP A 975 29.50 -7.81 -8.25
CA ASP A 975 30.20 -8.98 -8.74
C ASP A 975 29.50 -9.43 -10.03
N MET A 976 30.26 -9.81 -11.06
CA MET A 976 29.70 -10.26 -12.34
C MET A 976 30.67 -11.24 -12.99
N GLU A 977 30.14 -12.37 -13.43
CA GLU A 977 30.90 -13.43 -14.07
C GLU A 977 30.11 -13.99 -15.27
N PRO A 978 30.77 -14.66 -16.23
CA PRO A 978 30.08 -15.47 -17.23
C PRO A 978 29.20 -16.52 -16.56
N LEU A 979 27.99 -16.73 -17.09
CA LEU A 979 27.03 -17.72 -16.58
C LEU A 979 27.66 -19.13 -16.54
N GLY A 980 27.56 -19.84 -15.41
CA GLY A 980 28.18 -21.17 -15.21
C GLY A 980 29.58 -21.14 -14.59
N SER A 981 30.05 -19.97 -14.13
CA SER A 981 31.32 -19.84 -13.43
C SER A 981 31.24 -20.49 -12.04
N PRO A 982 32.31 -21.17 -11.56
CA PRO A 982 32.27 -21.96 -10.32
C PRO A 982 32.24 -21.14 -9.00
N GLY A 983 31.82 -19.87 -9.06
CA GLY A 983 31.63 -19.00 -7.91
C GLY A 983 31.85 -17.51 -8.22
N TRP A 984 31.42 -16.67 -7.28
CA TRP A 984 31.55 -15.22 -7.30
C TRP A 984 32.95 -14.78 -6.82
N VAL A 985 33.89 -14.52 -7.74
CA VAL A 985 35.30 -14.29 -7.41
C VAL A 985 35.81 -12.89 -7.76
N ASP A 986 35.04 -12.10 -8.52
CA ASP A 986 35.39 -10.74 -8.95
C ASP A 986 34.59 -9.64 -8.24
N LEU A 987 34.66 -9.63 -6.91
CA LEU A 987 34.07 -8.57 -6.09
C LEU A 987 34.73 -7.21 -6.37
N ARG A 988 33.97 -6.32 -6.99
CA ARG A 988 34.33 -4.93 -7.26
C ARG A 988 33.59 -3.99 -6.29
N THR A 989 34.23 -2.87 -5.94
CA THR A 989 33.65 -1.85 -5.04
C THR A 989 33.82 -0.47 -5.66
N ALA A 990 32.77 0.35 -5.60
CA ALA A 990 32.80 1.73 -6.04
C ALA A 990 33.92 2.51 -5.30
N PRO A 991 34.79 3.23 -6.04
CA PRO A 991 35.95 3.89 -5.44
C PRO A 991 35.57 5.10 -4.57
N GLN A 992 34.40 5.70 -4.80
CA GLN A 992 33.92 6.88 -4.10
C GLN A 992 32.77 6.54 -3.15
N TRP A 993 32.76 7.20 -2.00
CA TRP A 993 31.59 7.30 -1.14
C TRP A 993 30.75 8.48 -1.60
N TYR A 994 29.44 8.31 -1.59
CA TYR A 994 28.48 9.32 -2.01
C TYR A 994 27.60 9.72 -0.82
N ASP A 995 27.56 11.02 -0.50
CA ASP A 995 26.73 11.60 0.57
C ASP A 995 25.28 11.62 0.12
N SER A 996 24.45 10.72 0.66
CA SER A 996 23.10 10.50 0.16
C SER A 996 22.23 11.78 0.12
N GLY A 997 22.48 12.81 0.95
CA GLY A 997 21.74 14.10 0.98
C GLY A 997 20.78 14.23 2.20
N PRO A 998 20.15 15.41 2.42
CA PRO A 998 19.19 15.61 3.52
C PRO A 998 17.87 14.83 3.28
N THR A 999 17.17 14.49 4.37
CA THR A 999 15.81 13.94 4.34
C THR A 999 14.83 15.07 4.06
N GLY A 1000 14.18 15.07 2.89
CA GLY A 1000 12.96 15.86 2.70
C GLY A 1000 11.80 15.17 3.39
N GLY A 1001 10.87 15.93 3.97
CA GLY A 1001 9.54 15.41 4.37
C GLY A 1001 8.89 14.71 3.18
N ALA A 1002 8.14 13.64 3.44
CA ALA A 1002 7.60 12.65 2.49
C ALA A 1002 8.44 11.38 2.23
N GLY A 1003 9.39 10.98 3.09
CA GLY A 1003 10.13 9.71 2.87
C GLY A 1003 10.98 9.70 1.58
N ILE A 1004 11.07 10.85 0.89
CA ILE A 1004 11.97 11.06 -0.25
C ILE A 1004 13.37 11.42 0.29
N GLY A 1005 13.95 10.55 1.12
CA GLY A 1005 15.36 10.66 1.51
C GLY A 1005 16.28 10.42 0.31
N SER A 1006 17.14 11.38 -0.02
CA SER A 1006 18.54 11.08 -0.38
C SER A 1006 18.86 9.88 -1.32
N ARG A 1007 18.46 9.97 -2.60
CA ARG A 1007 18.83 8.99 -3.66
C ARG A 1007 20.09 9.41 -4.40
N ILE A 1008 21.03 8.48 -4.59
CA ILE A 1008 22.19 8.68 -5.47
C ILE A 1008 22.21 7.66 -6.57
N HIS A 1009 22.22 8.14 -7.80
CA HIS A 1009 22.39 7.31 -8.97
C HIS A 1009 23.87 6.94 -9.13
N PHE A 1010 24.19 5.67 -8.94
CA PHE A 1010 25.46 5.09 -9.30
C PHE A 1010 25.38 4.51 -10.71
N GLN A 1011 26.38 4.80 -11.54
CA GLN A 1011 26.53 4.17 -12.85
C GLN A 1011 27.97 3.68 -13.00
N GLY A 1012 28.12 2.49 -13.57
CA GLY A 1012 29.41 1.92 -13.90
C GLY A 1012 29.37 1.15 -15.22
N VAL A 1013 30.55 0.81 -15.72
CA VAL A 1013 30.70 -0.09 -16.86
C VAL A 1013 31.35 -1.36 -16.34
N ILE A 1014 30.72 -2.51 -16.58
CA ILE A 1014 31.31 -3.81 -16.24
C ILE A 1014 32.03 -4.31 -17.48
N GLU A 1015 33.36 -4.25 -17.42
CA GLU A 1015 34.24 -4.72 -18.48
C GLU A 1015 34.63 -6.19 -18.27
N GLY A 1016 34.97 -6.88 -19.37
CA GLY A 1016 35.47 -8.25 -19.35
C GLY A 1016 34.65 -9.26 -20.16
N LEU A 1017 33.44 -8.90 -20.57
CA LEU A 1017 32.52 -9.75 -21.35
C LEU A 1017 32.83 -9.73 -22.84
N GLN A 1018 32.70 -10.89 -23.49
CA GLN A 1018 32.64 -11.02 -24.95
C GLN A 1018 31.23 -10.69 -25.47
N ALA A 1019 31.16 -10.23 -26.72
CA ALA A 1019 29.88 -10.08 -27.39
C ALA A 1019 29.28 -11.48 -27.57
N GLY A 1020 28.02 -11.67 -27.18
CA GLY A 1020 27.35 -12.96 -27.18
C GLY A 1020 27.48 -13.77 -25.88
N GLU A 1021 28.16 -13.25 -24.86
CA GLU A 1021 28.41 -13.98 -23.61
C GLU A 1021 27.27 -13.76 -22.61
N LEU A 1022 26.65 -14.85 -22.15
CA LEU A 1022 25.70 -14.83 -21.03
C LEU A 1022 26.46 -14.57 -19.73
N TYR A 1023 25.89 -13.76 -18.86
CA TYR A 1023 26.49 -13.37 -17.59
C TYR A 1023 25.48 -13.44 -16.46
N HIS A 1024 25.97 -13.55 -15.23
CA HIS A 1024 25.20 -13.32 -14.02
C HIS A 1024 25.85 -12.20 -13.19
N TRP A 1025 25.07 -11.49 -12.38
CA TRP A 1025 25.62 -10.49 -11.48
C TRP A 1025 24.86 -10.39 -10.17
N ARG A 1026 25.55 -9.85 -9.17
CA ARG A 1026 24.96 -9.43 -7.90
C ARG A 1026 25.52 -8.07 -7.47
N MET A 1027 24.73 -7.29 -6.74
CA MET A 1027 25.16 -6.01 -6.18
C MET A 1027 24.61 -5.80 -4.77
N ARG A 1028 25.23 -4.92 -3.99
CA ARG A 1028 24.71 -4.50 -2.68
C ARG A 1028 25.23 -3.12 -2.31
N THR A 1029 24.46 -2.38 -1.52
CA THR A 1029 24.96 -1.15 -0.93
C THR A 1029 25.93 -1.47 0.20
N ARG A 1030 26.99 -0.67 0.32
CA ARG A 1030 27.81 -0.53 1.52
C ARG A 1030 27.50 0.81 2.15
N THR A 1031 27.38 0.81 3.46
CA THR A 1031 27.17 2.03 4.24
C THR A 1031 28.27 2.15 5.29
N ARG A 1032 28.42 3.33 5.90
CA ARG A 1032 29.26 3.50 7.09
C ARG A 1032 28.54 3.14 8.39
N SER A 1033 27.31 2.60 8.32
CA SER A 1033 26.56 2.17 9.49
C SER A 1033 27.26 0.97 10.14
N PRO A 1034 27.55 1.02 11.45
CA PRO A 1034 28.08 -0.13 12.17
C PRO A 1034 27.03 -1.22 12.42
N PHE A 1035 25.74 -0.95 12.18
CA PHE A 1035 24.63 -1.88 12.34
C PHE A 1035 24.21 -2.53 11.02
N PHE A 1036 24.37 -1.81 9.90
CA PHE A 1036 24.05 -2.25 8.54
C PHE A 1036 25.20 -1.93 7.58
N PRO A 1037 26.40 -2.54 7.74
CA PRO A 1037 27.58 -2.18 6.96
C PRO A 1037 27.43 -2.46 5.46
N HIS A 1038 26.49 -3.35 5.10
CA HIS A 1038 26.07 -3.60 3.74
C HIS A 1038 24.61 -4.06 3.70
N SER A 1039 23.92 -3.88 2.57
CA SER A 1039 22.65 -4.56 2.31
C SER A 1039 22.87 -6.06 2.01
N PRO A 1040 21.79 -6.86 1.95
CA PRO A 1040 21.80 -8.14 1.24
C PRO A 1040 22.29 -7.97 -0.20
N TRP A 1041 22.76 -9.07 -0.78
CA TRP A 1041 23.03 -9.15 -2.21
C TRP A 1041 21.72 -9.18 -2.98
N ILE A 1042 21.65 -8.36 -4.02
CA ILE A 1042 20.57 -8.31 -4.98
C ILE A 1042 21.15 -8.84 -6.28
N SER A 1043 20.46 -9.81 -6.87
CA SER A 1043 20.79 -10.39 -8.17
C SER A 1043 19.54 -10.39 -9.03
N ILE A 1044 19.71 -10.52 -10.34
CA ILE A 1044 18.60 -10.71 -11.26
C ILE A 1044 17.94 -12.09 -11.05
N PRO A 1045 16.59 -12.19 -11.02
CA PRO A 1045 15.86 -13.45 -11.09
C PRO A 1045 16.13 -14.22 -12.40
N GLY A 1046 16.32 -15.54 -12.31
CA GLY A 1046 16.38 -16.44 -13.47
C GLY A 1046 17.75 -17.09 -13.83
N ASN A 1047 18.79 -16.96 -12.99
CA ASN A 1047 20.04 -17.70 -13.25
C ASN A 1047 19.79 -19.22 -13.17
N ALA A 1048 20.27 -19.95 -14.19
CA ALA A 1048 19.97 -21.36 -14.45
C ALA A 1048 20.03 -22.29 -13.22
N ALA A 1049 19.16 -23.31 -13.24
CA ALA A 1049 18.92 -24.34 -12.22
C ALA A 1049 20.11 -25.21 -11.76
N THR A 1050 21.36 -24.82 -12.05
CA THR A 1050 22.58 -25.51 -11.57
C THR A 1050 23.49 -24.66 -10.68
N GLU A 1051 23.14 -23.41 -10.38
CA GLU A 1051 23.89 -22.57 -9.42
C GLU A 1051 23.11 -22.45 -8.10
N GLY A 1052 23.38 -23.34 -7.16
CA GLY A 1052 22.78 -23.26 -5.83
C GLY A 1052 23.32 -22.07 -5.03
N ASP A 1053 22.47 -21.09 -4.72
CA ASP A 1053 22.73 -20.08 -3.68
C ASP A 1053 21.92 -20.38 -2.40
N LEU A 1054 22.50 -21.30 -1.60
CA LEU A 1054 22.71 -21.17 -0.16
C LEU A 1054 21.56 -20.68 0.75
N ARG A 1055 20.48 -21.47 0.87
CA ARG A 1055 19.90 -21.70 2.20
C ARG A 1055 20.70 -22.82 2.89
N MET A 1056 21.62 -22.43 3.79
CA MET A 1056 22.25 -23.25 4.84
C MET A 1056 22.43 -24.76 4.54
N HIS A 1057 23.50 -25.19 3.86
CA HIS A 1057 23.99 -26.56 4.04
C HIS A 1057 25.52 -26.68 3.90
N GLY A 1058 26.16 -27.11 5.00
CA GLY A 1058 27.40 -27.88 5.08
C GLY A 1058 28.57 -27.50 4.18
N ALA A 1059 29.59 -26.88 4.77
CA ALA A 1059 30.92 -26.80 4.18
C ALA A 1059 31.39 -28.16 3.61
N PRO A 1060 31.75 -28.25 2.32
CA PRO A 1060 32.68 -29.26 1.85
C PRO A 1060 34.08 -28.87 2.34
N ALA A 1061 34.75 -29.82 2.99
CA ALA A 1061 36.16 -29.72 3.30
C ALA A 1061 36.97 -29.51 2.00
N ASP A 1062 38.01 -28.66 2.09
CA ASP A 1062 39.10 -28.51 1.11
C ASP A 1062 38.94 -27.48 -0.04
N ALA A 1063 38.58 -26.24 0.28
CA ALA A 1063 38.90 -25.07 -0.58
C ALA A 1063 39.91 -24.13 0.13
N PRO A 1064 40.88 -23.54 -0.60
CA PRO A 1064 42.06 -22.90 -0.02
C PRO A 1064 41.71 -21.59 0.68
N GLU A 1065 42.34 -21.35 1.84
CA GLU A 1065 42.25 -20.09 2.58
C GLU A 1065 42.48 -18.89 1.65
N ILE A 1066 41.47 -18.02 1.53
CA ILE A 1066 41.64 -16.67 1.00
C ILE A 1066 42.48 -15.89 2.04
N THR A 1067 43.80 -16.00 1.92
CA THR A 1067 44.77 -15.13 2.59
C THR A 1067 44.80 -13.76 1.90
N GLN A 1068 43.87 -12.88 2.27
CA GLN A 1068 44.08 -11.42 2.36
C GLN A 1068 42.79 -10.74 2.89
N LEU A 1069 42.54 -10.90 4.19
CA LEU A 1069 41.59 -10.07 4.94
C LEU A 1069 42.40 -9.20 5.90
N GLU A 1070 42.34 -7.89 5.71
CA GLU A 1070 43.10 -6.83 6.39
C GLU A 1070 43.39 -7.11 7.88
N ASP A 1071 44.64 -6.86 8.29
CA ASP A 1071 45.18 -7.06 9.64
C ASP A 1071 44.63 -6.01 10.64
N GLY A 1072 43.36 -6.13 11.03
CA GLY A 1072 42.71 -5.28 12.04
C GLY A 1072 42.23 -6.06 13.28
N LEU A 1073 41.97 -5.34 14.38
CA LEU A 1073 41.35 -5.89 15.59
C LEU A 1073 39.90 -6.33 15.29
N ARG A 1074 39.58 -7.63 15.41
CA ARG A 1074 38.24 -8.15 15.08
C ARG A 1074 37.83 -9.35 15.91
N ILE A 1075 36.54 -9.47 16.21
CA ILE A 1075 35.93 -10.69 16.77
C ILE A 1075 35.59 -11.62 15.60
N GLU A 1076 36.18 -12.82 15.61
CA GLU A 1076 36.17 -13.79 14.50
C GLU A 1076 35.02 -14.81 14.64
N SER A 1077 34.69 -15.21 15.87
CA SER A 1077 33.51 -16.04 16.12
C SER A 1077 33.11 -16.04 17.59
N ILE A 1078 31.83 -16.31 17.83
CA ILE A 1078 31.25 -16.51 19.16
C ILE A 1078 30.47 -17.82 19.11
N ARG A 1079 30.89 -18.84 19.87
CA ARG A 1079 30.24 -20.17 19.80
C ARG A 1079 30.07 -20.80 21.19
N PRO A 1080 28.89 -21.32 21.53
CA PRO A 1080 27.62 -21.23 20.78
C PRO A 1080 27.03 -19.80 20.81
N ASN A 1081 26.29 -19.43 19.76
CA ASN A 1081 25.50 -18.20 19.68
C ASN A 1081 24.23 -18.49 18.83
N PRO A 1082 23.04 -18.66 19.43
CA PRO A 1082 22.69 -18.36 20.82
C PRO A 1082 23.42 -19.20 21.88
N SER A 1083 23.76 -18.57 22.99
CA SER A 1083 24.55 -19.12 24.10
C SER A 1083 23.64 -19.48 25.28
N PRO A 1084 23.44 -20.77 25.59
CA PRO A 1084 22.60 -21.16 26.71
C PRO A 1084 23.30 -20.99 28.08
N HIS A 1085 24.60 -21.27 28.15
CA HIS A 1085 25.36 -21.26 29.42
C HIS A 1085 26.79 -20.69 29.29
N GLY A 1086 27.02 -19.82 28.31
CA GLY A 1086 28.35 -19.27 28.02
C GLY A 1086 28.83 -19.55 26.61
N ALA A 1087 29.76 -18.72 26.13
CA ALA A 1087 30.31 -18.78 24.77
C ALA A 1087 31.81 -18.59 24.74
N SER A 1088 32.47 -19.27 23.81
CA SER A 1088 33.86 -19.02 23.44
C SER A 1088 33.92 -17.89 22.42
N ILE A 1089 34.57 -16.79 22.80
CA ILE A 1089 34.72 -15.58 22.00
C ILE A 1089 36.13 -15.61 21.41
N ARG A 1090 36.21 -15.86 20.09
CA ARG A 1090 37.46 -15.92 19.35
C ARG A 1090 37.67 -14.59 18.62
N PHE A 1091 38.84 -13.98 18.75
CA PHE A 1091 39.17 -12.69 18.15
C PHE A 1091 40.63 -12.65 17.69
N ARG A 1092 40.94 -11.75 16.75
CA ARG A 1092 42.27 -11.52 16.20
C ARG A 1092 42.79 -10.16 16.65
N MET A 1093 44.06 -10.11 17.03
CA MET A 1093 44.80 -8.89 17.34
C MET A 1093 45.87 -8.62 16.28
N PRO A 1094 45.96 -7.40 15.74
CA PRO A 1094 46.93 -7.06 14.71
C PRO A 1094 48.34 -6.80 15.27
N THR A 1095 48.43 -6.36 16.53
CA THR A 1095 49.69 -6.13 17.25
C THR A 1095 49.57 -6.59 18.70
N ALA A 1096 50.70 -6.78 19.38
CA ALA A 1096 50.71 -7.09 20.80
C ALA A 1096 50.28 -5.85 21.60
N GLY A 1097 49.31 -6.01 22.50
CA GLY A 1097 48.70 -4.87 23.19
C GLY A 1097 47.82 -5.26 24.38
N ALA A 1098 47.50 -4.28 25.22
CA ALA A 1098 46.50 -4.44 26.27
C ALA A 1098 45.11 -4.36 25.66
N ILE A 1099 44.27 -5.35 25.97
CA ILE A 1099 42.88 -5.39 25.56
C ILE A 1099 41.93 -5.25 26.75
N GLY A 1100 40.76 -4.69 26.51
CA GLY A 1100 39.59 -4.80 27.38
C GLY A 1100 38.44 -5.46 26.61
N LEU A 1101 37.88 -6.53 27.15
CA LEU A 1101 36.71 -7.20 26.59
C LEU A 1101 35.55 -7.12 27.60
N ASP A 1102 34.50 -6.40 27.22
CA ASP A 1102 33.33 -6.18 28.06
C ASP A 1102 32.05 -6.67 27.36
N VAL A 1103 31.06 -7.06 28.16
CA VAL A 1103 29.70 -7.39 27.72
C VAL A 1103 28.77 -6.27 28.16
N HIS A 1104 27.97 -5.77 27.23
CA HIS A 1104 27.00 -4.70 27.43
C HIS A 1104 25.58 -5.19 27.18
N ASP A 1105 24.61 -4.67 27.93
CA ASP A 1105 23.19 -4.82 27.59
C ASP A 1105 22.81 -3.94 26.39
N VAL A 1106 21.56 -4.07 25.92
CA VAL A 1106 21.03 -3.29 24.80
C VAL A 1106 21.01 -1.78 25.07
N ALA A 1107 20.96 -1.36 26.34
CA ALA A 1107 21.06 0.03 26.77
C ALA A 1107 22.52 0.53 26.87
N GLY A 1108 23.50 -0.27 26.43
CA GLY A 1108 24.92 0.07 26.44
C GLY A 1108 25.58 0.03 27.82
N ARG A 1109 24.87 -0.39 28.88
CA ARG A 1109 25.43 -0.54 30.23
C ARG A 1109 26.30 -1.79 30.27
N ARG A 1110 27.49 -1.68 30.85
CA ARG A 1110 28.40 -2.82 30.99
C ARG A 1110 27.86 -3.79 32.04
N VAL A 1111 27.51 -5.00 31.63
CA VAL A 1111 26.96 -6.06 32.49
C VAL A 1111 28.01 -7.08 32.92
N ALA A 1112 29.06 -7.30 32.13
CA ALA A 1112 30.20 -8.14 32.53
C ALA A 1112 31.50 -7.57 31.96
N SER A 1113 32.61 -7.83 32.65
CA SER A 1113 33.95 -7.61 32.10
C SER A 1113 34.67 -8.94 32.07
N LEU A 1114 35.11 -9.34 30.89
CA LEU A 1114 35.82 -10.61 30.65
C LEU A 1114 37.34 -10.47 30.91
N GLY A 1115 37.74 -9.29 31.41
CA GLY A 1115 39.06 -8.97 31.90
C GLY A 1115 39.86 -8.08 30.97
N GLU A 1116 40.86 -7.42 31.55
CA GLU A 1116 41.92 -6.73 30.83
C GLU A 1116 43.16 -7.61 30.79
N LYS A 1117 43.71 -7.86 29.60
CA LYS A 1117 44.91 -8.69 29.42
C LYS A 1117 45.81 -8.09 28.37
N THR A 1118 47.13 -8.20 28.56
CA THR A 1118 48.10 -7.95 27.50
C THR A 1118 48.33 -9.24 26.73
N LEU A 1119 48.07 -9.22 25.43
CA LEU A 1119 48.14 -10.39 24.56
C LEU A 1119 49.05 -10.08 23.37
N GLU A 1120 49.72 -11.11 22.85
CA GLU A 1120 50.57 -11.00 21.65
C GLU A 1120 49.72 -10.81 20.38
N ALA A 1121 50.32 -10.40 19.26
CA ALA A 1121 49.61 -10.37 17.98
C ALA A 1121 49.15 -11.78 17.57
N GLY A 1122 47.97 -11.89 16.95
CA GLY A 1122 47.41 -13.16 16.48
C GLY A 1122 46.03 -13.51 17.05
N MET A 1123 45.65 -14.78 16.93
CA MET A 1123 44.33 -15.28 17.31
C MET A 1123 44.26 -15.65 18.79
N HIS A 1124 43.23 -15.16 19.47
CA HIS A 1124 42.97 -15.41 20.89
C HIS A 1124 41.54 -15.90 21.09
N THR A 1125 41.29 -16.54 22.24
CA THR A 1125 39.96 -16.99 22.63
C THR A 1125 39.76 -16.72 24.11
N VAL A 1126 38.60 -16.15 24.45
CA VAL A 1126 38.16 -15.94 25.82
C VAL A 1126 36.82 -16.64 26.00
N ASP A 1127 36.77 -17.55 26.96
CA ASP A 1127 35.53 -18.20 27.36
C ASP A 1127 34.80 -17.34 28.37
N TRP A 1128 33.50 -17.19 28.15
CA TRP A 1128 32.59 -16.53 29.07
C TRP A 1128 31.49 -17.50 29.48
N ASP A 1129 31.12 -17.47 30.76
CA ASP A 1129 30.15 -18.38 31.38
C ASP A 1129 28.69 -17.88 31.37
N GLY A 1130 28.43 -16.80 30.62
CA GLY A 1130 27.10 -16.22 30.47
C GLY A 1130 26.57 -15.53 31.74
N ARG A 1131 27.46 -15.09 32.63
CA ARG A 1131 27.14 -14.40 33.88
C ARG A 1131 27.61 -12.95 33.89
N ASP A 1132 26.93 -12.13 34.69
CA ASP A 1132 27.27 -10.73 34.93
C ASP A 1132 28.49 -10.59 35.87
N GLY A 1133 28.95 -9.34 36.09
CA GLY A 1133 30.07 -9.03 36.99
C GLY A 1133 29.86 -9.39 38.46
N GLU A 1134 28.63 -9.70 38.88
CA GLU A 1134 28.26 -10.16 40.23
C GLU A 1134 28.12 -11.71 40.30
N GLY A 1135 28.38 -12.41 39.19
CA GLY A 1135 28.27 -13.86 39.08
C GLY A 1135 26.83 -14.37 38.90
N ARG A 1136 25.87 -13.49 38.63
CA ARG A 1136 24.48 -13.86 38.34
C ARG A 1136 24.33 -14.27 36.87
N PRO A 1137 23.51 -15.29 36.57
CA PRO A 1137 23.02 -15.56 35.23
C PRO A 1137 22.49 -14.30 34.52
N LEU A 1138 22.95 -14.02 33.30
CA LEU A 1138 22.23 -13.06 32.45
C LEU A 1138 20.94 -13.68 31.93
N SER A 1139 19.89 -12.87 31.81
CA SER A 1139 18.59 -13.25 31.26
C SER A 1139 18.69 -13.60 29.77
N SER A 1140 17.72 -14.34 29.25
CA SER A 1140 17.58 -14.53 27.80
C SER A 1140 17.42 -13.17 27.14
N GLY A 1141 18.14 -12.93 26.05
CA GLY A 1141 18.17 -11.61 25.40
C GLY A 1141 19.44 -11.35 24.62
N VAL A 1142 19.48 -10.19 23.95
CA VAL A 1142 20.62 -9.75 23.13
C VAL A 1142 21.59 -8.93 23.98
N TYR A 1143 22.88 -9.22 23.85
CA TYR A 1143 23.98 -8.50 24.48
C TYR A 1143 25.05 -8.17 23.45
N PHE A 1144 25.91 -7.21 23.77
CA PHE A 1144 26.98 -6.74 22.90
C PHE A 1144 28.35 -6.91 23.55
N LEU A 1145 29.25 -7.58 22.85
CA LEU A 1145 30.66 -7.63 23.19
C LEU A 1145 31.35 -6.37 22.67
N ARG A 1146 32.19 -5.78 23.50
CA ARG A 1146 33.04 -4.64 23.18
C ARG A 1146 34.48 -5.02 23.44
N LEU A 1147 35.27 -5.20 22.38
CA LEU A 1147 36.71 -5.49 22.45
C LEU A 1147 37.49 -4.22 22.10
N ARG A 1148 38.34 -3.76 23.01
CA ARG A 1148 39.12 -2.52 22.89
C ARG A 1148 40.61 -2.80 22.97
N MET A 1149 41.41 -2.10 22.17
CA MET A 1149 42.88 -2.10 22.21
C MET A 1149 43.38 -0.69 21.91
N GLY A 1150 43.74 0.09 22.94
CA GLY A 1150 44.10 1.51 22.76
C GLY A 1150 42.89 2.35 22.31
N GLU A 1151 43.01 3.04 21.17
CA GLU A 1151 41.91 3.77 20.52
C GLU A 1151 41.09 2.90 19.55
N GLU A 1152 41.57 1.69 19.22
CA GLU A 1152 40.84 0.75 18.36
C GLU A 1152 39.80 -0.04 19.15
N GLU A 1153 38.64 -0.25 18.54
CA GLU A 1153 37.54 -0.99 19.13
C GLU A 1153 36.75 -1.76 18.07
N THR A 1154 36.31 -2.96 18.43
CA THR A 1154 35.37 -3.77 17.64
C THR A 1154 34.25 -4.28 18.54
N ARG A 1155 33.07 -4.52 17.95
CA ARG A 1155 31.87 -4.94 18.66
C ARG A 1155 31.22 -6.13 17.97
N ALA A 1156 30.57 -7.01 18.74
CA ALA A 1156 29.84 -8.15 18.20
C ALA A 1156 28.60 -8.50 19.03
N ARG A 1157 27.54 -8.99 18.38
CA ARG A 1157 26.31 -9.43 19.03
C ARG A 1157 26.44 -10.84 19.61
N ILE A 1158 26.01 -11.04 20.85
CA ILE A 1158 25.85 -12.35 21.48
C ILE A 1158 24.42 -12.47 22.04
N VAL A 1159 23.74 -13.57 21.72
CA VAL A 1159 22.39 -13.87 22.20
C VAL A 1159 22.50 -14.86 23.35
N ILE A 1160 21.88 -14.59 24.49
CA ILE A 1160 21.71 -15.55 25.57
C ILE A 1160 20.33 -16.20 25.40
N SER A 1161 20.28 -17.54 25.35
CA SER A 1161 19.04 -18.32 25.21
C SER A 1161 18.96 -19.38 26.31
N ARG A 1162 18.46 -18.98 27.49
CA ARG A 1162 18.33 -19.88 28.64
C ARG A 1162 17.02 -20.64 28.65
#